data_AF-A0A1I0ZHM4-F1
#
_entry.id   AF-A0A1I0ZHM4-F1
#
_cell.length_a   1.000
_cell.length_b   1.000
_cell.length_c   1.000
_cell.angle_alpha   90.00
_cell.angle_beta   90.00
_cell.angle_gamma   90.00
#
_symmetry.space_group_name_H-M   'P 1'
#
loop_
_entity.id
_entity.type
_entity.pdbx_description
1 polymer ?
#
loop_
_entity_poly.entity_id
_entity_poly.type
_entity_poly.pdbx_seq_one_letter_code
_entity_poly.pdbx_strand_id
1 'polypeptide(L)'
;MRDNTENGSRQRHARRFIPPAMVAGLALSTLVAVPADALNTVAVARGDNWQVQDAAIPGIDTGSITRTNALALQGYGGLRVEVDGGTSRLNGILLRGFGMTYDGRDTFSTTQGVKLDGVVVQRELKIDKADNYGRFLDSFTNTLHVPVTVDVAFGGQLGYNTGANQTAIAGTSSGDAAITGADSWASWYSPSAGAGSASNNGPSATVAGEPGTPGATTRMGNFLRDPFANDMATAGDEANHPAFMTELTIQPGRTASLLRYVVAGRSEVRALAGNPVPAAGSEVDFVEDTATALAATPDLGDLRTSEICSVVNFTPLLLGTTDPATCAAAATEPIQNDVIGAVQAETVKTTSTYDPIGKSFTDQLAALDAGTTNSQQIVRAYLDRIAAYDRGPFGLKSVLSVAPDAMQQARAADAARKAGNTRPLLGVPILVKDIIDTKDMPTTGGSLLFDGWTPSDDSFQVKQLRAAGAIILGKANLSRFAQSGHFSQSHFGQVWNAFDPSKSTIGSSGGSGASIAASFGAAAMGTQTGDSLWGPSWAGSLYSLRGTDGMQSSAGTMPLTIIQDYVGFMTQSVEDLAALLEVAAIDNPDDVLDDVANGNRPEGWTEYFTPTALQGKVIGIPAGAFTDPFGTTGTSDALRAQFATFEAAGATITDIPAAPAAPTRPNFGSTGREGWIQWFEAHPDAPVDIQQVSPGTAEMTDQQQRDFEAWRASYRDVLETWMDDNGVDAVLYPEGLSDIHLNDSTGNSFGRLDPQSSASGVPTAIFPAGMNANGTPIGFQLQGKAFQDAELLGFVYAFKTVREGRVLPSVLPALEYDADAIPHPVEPLEPIVPTVPTPTPTPTPTPTPTPTPTPTPESVRRPTVMSDTATARIREKRPATAVLRLGCASSGEACTSTVQVKIRGKVVDTTTVRVRAGAQKQVAVTLPKQAKRKLLRGKKVVLAITFTGTGGTQSVTRSVKVTVRR
;
A
#
# COMPACT_ATOMS: atom_id res chain seq x y z
N MET A 1 -31.90 35.85 -45.04
CA MET A 1 -32.63 35.45 -46.26
C MET A 1 -32.76 33.93 -46.19
N ARG A 2 -33.98 33.44 -45.97
CA ARG A 2 -34.78 32.64 -46.95
C ARG A 2 -34.15 31.27 -47.23
N ASP A 3 -34.69 30.17 -46.69
CA ASP A 3 -35.91 29.44 -47.15
C ASP A 3 -35.64 28.73 -48.50
N ASN A 4 -36.05 27.49 -48.83
CA ASN A 4 -36.91 26.45 -48.20
C ASN A 4 -36.61 25.09 -48.92
N THR A 5 -37.10 23.87 -48.60
CA THR A 5 -38.14 23.35 -47.67
C THR A 5 -37.93 21.84 -47.39
N GLU A 6 -38.59 21.32 -46.35
CA GLU A 6 -39.47 20.11 -46.24
C GLU A 6 -39.60 19.10 -47.42
N ASN A 7 -40.06 17.84 -47.28
CA ASN A 7 -40.62 16.96 -46.21
C ASN A 7 -40.41 15.49 -46.75
N GLY A 8 -40.44 14.36 -46.04
CA GLY A 8 -40.74 14.03 -44.65
C GLY A 8 -41.32 12.60 -44.59
N SER A 9 -40.77 11.71 -43.76
CA SER A 9 -41.48 10.47 -43.36
C SER A 9 -41.06 10.02 -41.95
N ARG A 10 -42.05 9.87 -41.06
CA ARG A 10 -41.85 9.43 -39.67
C ARG A 10 -41.89 7.91 -39.63
N GLN A 11 -40.81 7.25 -39.24
CA GLN A 11 -40.88 5.92 -38.63
C GLN A 11 -40.22 5.93 -37.24
N ARG A 12 -40.98 5.48 -36.25
CA ARG A 12 -40.55 5.33 -34.86
C ARG A 12 -39.90 3.95 -34.71
N HIS A 13 -38.63 3.89 -34.31
CA HIS A 13 -38.07 2.67 -33.74
C HIS A 13 -37.71 2.83 -32.27
N ALA A 14 -38.02 1.78 -31.50
CA ALA A 14 -38.23 1.81 -30.07
C ALA A 14 -36.96 2.09 -29.25
N ARG A 15 -37.07 3.02 -28.28
CA ARG A 15 -36.30 2.92 -27.04
C ARG A 15 -36.76 1.66 -26.28
N ARG A 16 -35.89 0.66 -26.12
CA ARG A 16 -36.15 -0.45 -25.20
C ARG A 16 -35.97 0.05 -23.76
N PHE A 17 -37.07 0.12 -23.01
CA PHE A 17 -37.02 0.22 -21.56
C PHE A 17 -36.47 -1.10 -20.99
N ILE A 18 -35.46 -1.01 -20.12
CA ILE A 18 -35.04 -2.11 -19.24
C ILE A 18 -35.66 -1.82 -17.85
N PRO A 19 -36.40 -2.75 -17.23
CA PRO A 19 -37.00 -2.53 -15.91
C PRO A 19 -35.96 -2.68 -14.78
N PRO A 20 -36.10 -1.94 -13.66
CA PRO A 20 -35.22 -2.09 -12.50
C PRO A 20 -35.60 -3.34 -11.69
N ALA A 21 -34.69 -4.31 -11.62
CA ALA A 21 -34.84 -5.50 -10.78
C ALA A 21 -34.12 -5.32 -9.43
N MET A 22 -34.92 -5.08 -8.41
CA MET A 22 -34.82 -5.57 -7.02
C MET A 22 -33.45 -6.03 -6.48
N VAL A 23 -32.89 -5.18 -5.62
CA VAL A 23 -31.83 -5.51 -4.65
C VAL A 23 -32.32 -6.57 -3.66
N ALA A 24 -31.61 -7.70 -3.56
CA ALA A 24 -31.80 -8.70 -2.51
C ALA A 24 -30.97 -8.30 -1.27
N GLY A 25 -31.62 -8.13 -0.13
CA GLY A 25 -30.93 -7.75 1.11
C GLY A 25 -30.26 -8.94 1.79
N LEU A 26 -28.95 -8.86 2.03
CA LEU A 26 -28.26 -9.75 2.96
C LEU A 26 -28.69 -9.48 4.42
N ALA A 27 -28.67 -10.53 5.22
CA ALA A 27 -28.87 -10.42 6.66
C ALA A 27 -27.58 -10.03 7.37
N LEU A 28 -27.66 -9.11 8.34
CA LEU A 28 -26.55 -8.86 9.28
C LEU A 28 -26.33 -10.11 10.15
N SER A 29 -25.32 -10.90 9.82
CA SER A 29 -24.48 -11.52 10.84
C SER A 29 -23.76 -10.43 11.62
N THR A 30 -23.35 -10.72 12.87
CA THR A 30 -22.51 -9.83 13.65
C THR A 30 -21.10 -9.83 13.04
N LEU A 31 -20.84 -8.87 12.17
CA LEU A 31 -19.49 -8.55 11.72
C LEU A 31 -18.69 -8.09 12.95
N VAL A 32 -17.83 -9.00 13.42
CA VAL A 32 -16.54 -8.65 14.01
C VAL A 32 -15.86 -7.66 13.05
N ALA A 33 -15.12 -6.68 13.58
CA ALA A 33 -14.34 -5.77 12.74
C ALA A 33 -13.54 -6.61 11.74
N VAL A 34 -13.80 -6.39 10.44
CA VAL A 34 -13.15 -7.16 9.38
C VAL A 34 -11.66 -6.84 9.48
N PRO A 35 -10.78 -7.81 9.83
CA PRO A 35 -9.35 -7.59 9.68
C PRO A 35 -9.10 -7.28 8.20
N ALA A 36 -8.10 -6.45 7.91
CA ALA A 36 -7.65 -6.25 6.54
C ALA A 36 -6.85 -7.48 6.06
N ASP A 37 -7.48 -8.66 6.10
CA ASP A 37 -6.98 -9.92 5.56
C ASP A 37 -7.19 -9.89 4.04
N ALA A 38 -6.36 -9.04 3.46
CA ALA A 38 -6.26 -8.74 2.05
C ALA A 38 -5.59 -9.91 1.29
N LEU A 39 -4.76 -10.69 2.01
CA LEU A 39 -3.95 -11.81 1.54
C LEU A 39 -4.58 -13.17 1.89
N ASN A 40 -4.57 -14.10 0.94
CA ASN A 40 -5.01 -15.46 1.18
C ASN A 40 -4.05 -16.22 2.10
N THR A 41 -4.62 -17.03 3.00
CA THR A 41 -3.90 -17.70 4.09
C THR A 41 -4.22 -19.20 4.12
N VAL A 42 -3.19 -20.04 4.09
CA VAL A 42 -3.29 -21.50 4.28
C VAL A 42 -2.91 -21.84 5.72
N ALA A 43 -3.87 -22.35 6.48
CA ALA A 43 -3.61 -22.95 7.79
C ALA A 43 -3.08 -24.37 7.61
N VAL A 44 -1.89 -24.64 8.13
CA VAL A 44 -1.17 -25.92 8.03
C VAL A 44 -1.16 -26.64 9.38
N ALA A 45 -0.69 -27.89 9.41
CA ALA A 45 -0.51 -28.63 10.65
C ALA A 45 0.48 -27.94 11.59
N ARG A 46 0.55 -28.43 12.84
CA ARG A 46 1.51 -27.95 13.87
C ARG A 46 1.32 -26.47 14.30
N GLY A 47 0.30 -25.79 13.77
CA GLY A 47 -0.19 -24.48 14.22
C GLY A 47 0.35 -23.26 13.45
N ASP A 48 1.06 -23.48 12.33
CA ASP A 48 1.53 -22.40 11.46
C ASP A 48 0.44 -21.95 10.46
N ASN A 49 0.59 -20.75 9.90
CA ASN A 49 -0.27 -20.18 8.86
C ASN A 49 0.64 -19.51 7.82
N TRP A 50 0.50 -19.92 6.56
CA TRP A 50 1.25 -19.38 5.44
C TRP A 50 0.40 -18.34 4.70
N GLN A 51 0.91 -17.13 4.53
CA GLN A 51 0.28 -16.08 3.73
C GLN A 51 1.07 -15.90 2.43
N VAL A 52 0.38 -15.74 1.30
CA VAL A 52 0.97 -15.71 -0.05
C VAL A 52 0.66 -14.38 -0.74
N GLN A 53 1.65 -13.84 -1.44
CA GLN A 53 1.56 -12.64 -2.28
C GLN A 53 0.86 -12.97 -3.60
N ASP A 54 -0.46 -13.05 -3.59
CA ASP A 54 -1.28 -13.33 -4.77
C ASP A 54 -1.88 -12.06 -5.40
N ALA A 55 -2.84 -12.24 -6.32
CA ALA A 55 -3.53 -11.13 -6.99
C ALA A 55 -4.61 -10.43 -6.13
N ALA A 56 -4.93 -10.95 -4.93
CA ALA A 56 -5.79 -10.24 -3.98
C ALA A 56 -5.04 -9.04 -3.39
N ILE A 57 -5.76 -8.10 -2.78
CA ILE A 57 -5.22 -6.83 -2.24
C ILE A 57 -3.99 -7.12 -1.35
N PRO A 58 -2.87 -6.39 -1.45
CA PRO A 58 -2.63 -5.20 -2.27
C PRO A 58 -2.13 -5.51 -3.70
N GLY A 59 -2.33 -6.72 -4.22
CA GLY A 59 -2.02 -7.09 -5.60
C GLY A 59 -0.51 -7.10 -5.87
N ILE A 60 0.27 -7.68 -4.95
CA ILE A 60 1.72 -7.85 -5.14
C ILE A 60 1.99 -8.91 -6.22
N ASP A 61 1.21 -9.98 -6.24
CA ASP A 61 1.09 -10.93 -7.36
C ASP A 61 2.43 -11.53 -7.85
N THR A 62 3.34 -11.81 -6.91
CA THR A 62 4.64 -12.47 -7.12
C THR A 62 4.58 -13.99 -6.89
N GLY A 63 3.56 -14.46 -6.17
CA GLY A 63 3.47 -15.84 -5.66
C GLY A 63 4.48 -16.17 -4.56
N SER A 64 5.23 -15.19 -4.01
CA SER A 64 6.11 -15.42 -2.86
C SER A 64 5.32 -15.57 -1.55
N ILE A 65 5.89 -16.25 -0.57
CA ILE A 65 5.33 -16.38 0.78
C ILE A 65 5.52 -15.03 1.48
N THR A 66 4.42 -14.29 1.67
CA THR A 66 4.40 -13.03 2.42
C THR A 66 4.97 -13.26 3.82
N ARG A 67 4.43 -14.23 4.58
CA ARG A 67 5.01 -14.68 5.85
C ARG A 67 4.44 -16.01 6.33
N THR A 68 5.17 -16.67 7.23
CA THR A 68 4.61 -17.68 8.14
C THR A 68 4.36 -17.10 9.53
N ASN A 69 3.47 -17.67 10.35
CA ASN A 69 3.22 -17.20 11.71
C ASN A 69 4.34 -17.60 12.69
N ALA A 70 5.10 -18.65 12.35
CA ALA A 70 6.38 -18.96 12.97
C ALA A 70 7.45 -17.87 12.71
N LEU A 71 7.20 -16.97 11.73
CA LEU A 71 8.14 -16.00 11.17
C LEU A 71 9.39 -16.67 10.57
N ALA A 72 9.25 -17.84 9.95
CA ALA A 72 10.35 -18.53 9.27
C ALA A 72 10.72 -17.87 7.93
N LEU A 73 9.69 -17.35 7.23
CA LEU A 73 9.75 -16.71 5.92
C LEU A 73 9.07 -15.34 6.01
N GLN A 74 9.57 -14.32 5.30
CA GLN A 74 9.01 -12.97 5.27
C GLN A 74 9.20 -12.29 3.90
N GLY A 75 8.50 -12.75 2.87
CA GLY A 75 8.76 -12.37 1.48
C GLY A 75 9.78 -13.32 0.85
N TYR A 76 9.46 -14.62 0.81
CA TYR A 76 10.36 -15.69 0.36
C TYR A 76 9.77 -16.54 -0.77
N GLY A 77 10.61 -17.02 -1.68
CA GLY A 77 10.21 -17.74 -2.88
C GLY A 77 9.83 -16.83 -4.05
N GLY A 78 10.29 -15.57 -4.04
CA GLY A 78 10.19 -14.67 -5.19
C GLY A 78 11.10 -15.13 -6.34
N LEU A 79 10.80 -14.64 -7.55
CA LEU A 79 11.61 -14.86 -8.74
C LEU A 79 12.18 -13.55 -9.26
N ARG A 80 13.49 -13.49 -9.48
CA ARG A 80 14.06 -12.57 -10.48
C ARG A 80 14.57 -13.42 -11.64
N VAL A 81 14.42 -12.93 -12.86
CA VAL A 81 14.84 -13.64 -14.07
C VAL A 81 15.59 -12.66 -14.96
N GLU A 82 16.77 -13.06 -15.42
CA GLU A 82 17.56 -12.33 -16.41
C GLU A 82 17.66 -13.19 -17.68
N VAL A 83 17.16 -12.67 -18.79
CA VAL A 83 17.29 -13.24 -20.13
C VAL A 83 18.54 -12.65 -20.78
N ASP A 84 19.44 -13.50 -21.29
CA ASP A 84 20.66 -13.04 -21.97
C ASP A 84 20.30 -12.20 -23.21
N GLY A 85 20.95 -11.03 -23.33
CA GLY A 85 20.63 -10.02 -24.35
C GLY A 85 19.25 -9.37 -24.22
N GLY A 86 18.52 -9.60 -23.12
CA GLY A 86 17.19 -9.05 -22.86
C GLY A 86 17.18 -7.52 -22.76
N THR A 87 16.07 -6.92 -23.16
CA THR A 87 15.87 -5.45 -23.25
C THR A 87 14.65 -4.95 -22.49
N SER A 88 13.84 -5.85 -21.94
CA SER A 88 12.69 -5.50 -21.11
C SER A 88 13.13 -4.77 -19.84
N ARG A 89 12.37 -3.75 -19.44
CA ARG A 89 12.50 -3.07 -18.14
C ARG A 89 12.20 -3.97 -16.91
N LEU A 90 11.90 -5.25 -17.14
CA LEU A 90 11.66 -6.26 -16.11
C LEU A 90 12.80 -7.29 -16.03
N ASN A 91 13.80 -7.21 -16.90
CA ASN A 91 14.95 -8.10 -16.87
C ASN A 91 15.73 -7.86 -15.56
N GLY A 92 15.99 -8.91 -14.79
CA GLY A 92 16.61 -8.84 -13.46
C GLY A 92 15.71 -8.33 -12.32
N ILE A 93 14.46 -7.94 -12.59
CA ILE A 93 13.51 -7.41 -11.60
C ILE A 93 12.65 -8.54 -11.00
N LEU A 94 12.15 -8.32 -9.78
CA LEU A 94 11.19 -9.23 -9.14
C LEU A 94 9.93 -9.39 -10.01
N LEU A 95 9.72 -10.60 -10.53
CA LEU A 95 8.60 -10.95 -11.38
C LEU A 95 7.29 -10.93 -10.58
N ARG A 96 6.29 -10.32 -11.21
CA ARG A 96 4.91 -10.18 -10.71
C ARG A 96 3.94 -10.15 -11.88
N GLY A 97 2.64 -10.17 -11.61
CA GLY A 97 1.63 -10.04 -12.66
C GLY A 97 1.13 -11.36 -13.21
N PHE A 98 1.38 -12.46 -12.49
CA PHE A 98 0.95 -13.82 -12.83
C PHE A 98 -0.58 -14.03 -12.72
N GLY A 99 -1.30 -13.09 -12.10
CA GLY A 99 -2.71 -13.25 -11.74
C GLY A 99 -2.92 -14.46 -10.83
N MET A 100 -2.02 -14.66 -9.86
CA MET A 100 -2.03 -15.77 -8.91
C MET A 100 -3.41 -15.87 -8.24
N THR A 101 -4.06 -17.02 -8.38
CA THR A 101 -5.39 -17.27 -7.85
C THR A 101 -5.36 -18.44 -6.88
N TYR A 102 -5.85 -18.22 -5.66
CA TYR A 102 -6.00 -19.24 -4.63
C TYR A 102 -7.23 -20.13 -4.88
N ASP A 103 -7.07 -21.45 -4.80
CA ASP A 103 -8.15 -22.43 -4.96
C ASP A 103 -9.12 -22.50 -3.76
N GLY A 104 -8.74 -21.87 -2.64
CA GLY A 104 -9.48 -21.90 -1.38
C GLY A 104 -9.08 -23.01 -0.40
N ARG A 105 -8.01 -23.78 -0.68
CA ARG A 105 -7.57 -24.92 0.14
C ARG A 105 -6.07 -24.90 0.48
N ASP A 106 -5.23 -24.86 -0.56
CA ASP A 106 -3.77 -25.04 -0.49
C ASP A 106 -3.01 -24.64 -1.77
N THR A 107 -3.68 -24.43 -2.90
CA THR A 107 -3.02 -24.27 -4.21
C THR A 107 -3.24 -22.87 -4.78
N PHE A 108 -2.17 -22.30 -5.33
CA PHE A 108 -2.11 -21.00 -5.99
C PHE A 108 -1.53 -21.18 -7.40
N SER A 109 -2.31 -20.86 -8.43
CA SER A 109 -1.89 -21.03 -9.83
C SER A 109 -1.96 -19.70 -10.57
N THR A 110 -1.07 -19.48 -11.54
CA THR A 110 -1.21 -18.34 -12.47
C THR A 110 -2.52 -18.41 -13.24
N THR A 111 -3.17 -17.27 -13.45
CA THR A 111 -4.18 -17.14 -14.52
C THR A 111 -3.58 -16.67 -15.84
N GLN A 112 -2.35 -16.14 -15.82
CA GLN A 112 -1.60 -15.65 -16.98
C GLN A 112 -0.09 -15.82 -16.80
N GLY A 113 0.62 -16.14 -17.89
CA GLY A 113 2.08 -16.15 -17.88
C GLY A 113 2.67 -14.74 -17.94
N VAL A 114 3.88 -14.56 -17.43
CA VAL A 114 4.65 -13.30 -17.54
C VAL A 114 5.67 -13.45 -18.65
N LYS A 115 5.57 -12.64 -19.70
CA LYS A 115 6.46 -12.70 -20.86
C LYS A 115 7.58 -11.66 -20.75
N LEU A 116 8.81 -12.17 -20.67
CA LEU A 116 10.06 -11.44 -20.55
C LEU A 116 10.98 -11.79 -21.73
N ASP A 117 11.28 -10.81 -22.60
CA ASP A 117 12.25 -10.93 -23.71
C ASP A 117 12.13 -12.21 -24.59
N GLY A 118 10.91 -12.71 -24.77
CA GLY A 118 10.63 -13.92 -25.57
C GLY A 118 10.51 -15.21 -24.77
N VAL A 119 10.72 -15.19 -23.46
CA VAL A 119 10.42 -16.29 -22.54
C VAL A 119 9.11 -16.01 -21.81
N VAL A 120 8.20 -16.98 -21.75
CA VAL A 120 7.01 -16.91 -20.88
C VAL A 120 7.29 -17.70 -19.60
N VAL A 121 7.14 -17.02 -18.46
CA VAL A 121 7.27 -17.59 -17.12
C VAL A 121 5.89 -17.86 -16.54
N GLN A 122 5.69 -19.07 -16.02
CA GLN A 122 4.50 -19.50 -15.27
C GLN A 122 4.92 -20.09 -13.92
N ARG A 123 3.98 -20.17 -13.00
CA ARG A 123 4.19 -20.51 -11.60
C ARG A 123 2.97 -21.23 -11.00
N GLU A 124 3.23 -22.36 -10.35
CA GLU A 124 2.32 -22.94 -9.37
C GLU A 124 2.99 -22.95 -8.00
N LEU A 125 2.23 -22.65 -6.95
CA LEU A 125 2.59 -22.89 -5.57
C LEU A 125 1.51 -23.75 -4.91
N LYS A 126 1.88 -24.92 -4.41
CA LYS A 126 1.03 -25.79 -3.59
C LYS A 126 1.61 -25.91 -2.19
N ILE A 127 0.79 -25.70 -1.17
CA ILE A 127 1.22 -25.76 0.24
C ILE A 127 0.77 -27.09 0.85
N ASP A 128 1.71 -28.00 1.11
CA ASP A 128 1.41 -29.21 1.86
C ASP A 128 1.11 -28.89 3.33
N LYS A 129 -0.04 -29.38 3.78
CA LYS A 129 -0.62 -29.04 5.06
C LYS A 129 -0.23 -30.02 6.17
N ALA A 130 0.35 -31.17 5.85
CA ALA A 130 0.78 -32.16 6.82
C ALA A 130 2.25 -31.94 7.22
N ASP A 131 3.11 -31.80 6.22
CA ASP A 131 4.57 -31.78 6.35
C ASP A 131 5.17 -30.35 6.24
N ASN A 132 4.31 -29.33 6.16
CA ASN A 132 4.65 -27.91 6.31
C ASN A 132 5.66 -27.38 5.29
N TYR A 133 5.43 -27.65 4.00
CA TYR A 133 6.24 -27.13 2.90
C TYR A 133 5.40 -26.52 1.77
N GLY A 134 5.97 -25.58 1.03
CA GLY A 134 5.46 -25.08 -0.24
C GLY A 134 6.24 -25.68 -1.42
N ARG A 135 5.55 -26.38 -2.33
CA ARG A 135 6.08 -26.83 -3.63
C ARG A 135 5.86 -25.74 -4.67
N PHE A 136 6.95 -25.24 -5.24
CA PHE A 136 6.96 -24.30 -6.36
C PHE A 136 7.28 -25.03 -7.65
N LEU A 137 6.47 -24.84 -8.68
CA LEU A 137 6.77 -25.25 -10.06
C LEU A 137 6.85 -24.00 -10.93
N ASP A 138 8.07 -23.54 -11.20
CA ASP A 138 8.35 -22.38 -12.04
C ASP A 138 8.69 -22.87 -13.45
N SER A 139 7.92 -22.48 -14.47
CA SER A 139 8.04 -22.99 -15.86
C SER A 139 8.38 -21.89 -16.85
N PHE A 140 9.38 -22.14 -17.70
CA PHE A 140 10.00 -21.17 -18.60
C PHE A 140 9.88 -21.66 -20.04
N THR A 141 9.06 -20.99 -20.86
CA THR A 141 8.76 -21.39 -22.24
C THR A 141 9.40 -20.42 -23.23
N ASN A 142 10.34 -20.91 -24.05
CA ASN A 142 10.99 -20.09 -25.08
C ASN A 142 10.07 -19.95 -26.31
N THR A 143 9.59 -18.73 -26.57
CA THR A 143 8.72 -18.39 -27.72
C THR A 143 9.47 -17.90 -28.96
N LEU A 144 10.81 -17.83 -28.90
CA LEU A 144 11.68 -17.44 -30.02
C LEU A 144 12.04 -18.65 -30.90
N HIS A 145 12.60 -18.35 -32.09
CA HIS A 145 13.12 -19.35 -33.03
C HIS A 145 14.61 -19.66 -32.83
N VAL A 146 15.23 -19.14 -31.77
CA VAL A 146 16.62 -19.38 -31.37
C VAL A 146 16.68 -19.86 -29.92
N PRO A 147 17.70 -20.64 -29.52
CA PRO A 147 17.92 -20.96 -28.10
C PRO A 147 18.05 -19.67 -27.28
N VAL A 148 17.57 -19.69 -26.04
CA VAL A 148 17.65 -18.57 -25.11
C VAL A 148 18.26 -19.07 -23.80
N THR A 149 19.21 -18.32 -23.26
CA THR A 149 19.73 -18.53 -21.91
C THR A 149 18.98 -17.63 -20.93
N VAL A 150 18.54 -18.18 -19.80
CA VAL A 150 17.98 -17.43 -18.69
C VAL A 150 18.69 -17.78 -17.39
N ASP A 151 19.11 -16.76 -16.66
CA ASP A 151 19.48 -16.89 -15.25
C ASP A 151 18.23 -16.67 -14.38
N VAL A 152 18.04 -17.54 -13.40
CA VAL A 152 16.88 -17.56 -12.50
C VAL A 152 17.37 -17.48 -11.06
N ALA A 153 16.96 -16.42 -10.36
CA ALA A 153 17.15 -16.28 -8.92
C ALA A 153 15.84 -16.63 -8.21
N PHE A 154 15.87 -17.67 -7.36
CA PHE A 154 14.76 -18.01 -6.45
C PHE A 154 15.17 -17.75 -5.00
N GLY A 155 14.40 -16.96 -4.27
CA GLY A 155 14.81 -16.59 -2.92
C GLY A 155 13.93 -15.52 -2.30
N GLY A 156 14.51 -14.72 -1.41
CA GLY A 156 13.79 -13.67 -0.70
C GLY A 156 14.29 -13.52 0.73
N GLN A 157 13.50 -12.85 1.58
CA GLN A 157 13.86 -12.58 2.96
C GLN A 157 13.40 -13.71 3.90
N LEU A 158 14.36 -14.22 4.66
CA LEU A 158 14.14 -15.18 5.73
C LEU A 158 13.61 -14.51 7.02
N GLY A 159 13.25 -15.33 7.99
CA GLY A 159 12.68 -14.92 9.27
C GLY A 159 13.50 -13.93 10.09
N TYR A 160 13.19 -12.64 9.98
CA TYR A 160 13.88 -11.56 10.71
C TYR A 160 13.08 -10.98 11.89
N ASN A 161 13.76 -10.36 12.88
CA ASN A 161 13.07 -9.58 13.94
C ASN A 161 13.93 -8.46 14.58
N THR A 162 14.68 -7.73 13.76
CA THR A 162 15.50 -6.53 14.10
C THR A 162 16.80 -6.75 14.90
N GLY A 163 17.77 -5.86 14.66
CA GLY A 163 19.08 -5.81 15.32
C GLY A 163 20.13 -6.71 14.66
N ALA A 164 20.93 -7.40 15.48
CA ALA A 164 21.98 -8.30 15.02
C ALA A 164 21.50 -9.74 14.66
N ASN A 165 20.19 -9.95 14.54
CA ASN A 165 19.57 -11.27 14.33
C ASN A 165 19.71 -11.76 12.88
N GLN A 166 20.93 -12.15 12.49
CA GLN A 166 21.22 -12.80 11.23
C GLN A 166 20.73 -14.26 11.26
N THR A 167 20.11 -14.74 10.18
CA THR A 167 19.90 -16.17 9.99
C THR A 167 21.22 -16.87 9.76
N ALA A 168 21.51 -17.89 10.55
CA ALA A 168 22.64 -18.78 10.33
C ALA A 168 22.21 -19.93 9.41
N ILE A 169 23.12 -20.43 8.56
CA ILE A 169 22.99 -21.74 7.94
C ILE A 169 22.95 -22.78 9.07
N ALA A 170 21.94 -23.64 9.09
CA ALA A 170 21.86 -24.77 10.02
C ALA A 170 22.63 -25.98 9.47
N GLY A 171 22.40 -26.31 8.21
CA GLY A 171 23.03 -27.40 7.49
C GLY A 171 22.87 -27.28 5.97
N THR A 172 23.67 -28.08 5.27
CA THR A 172 23.60 -28.29 3.82
C THR A 172 23.51 -29.78 3.55
N SER A 173 22.98 -30.17 2.40
CA SER A 173 22.89 -31.59 2.02
C SER A 173 24.24 -32.31 1.91
N SER A 174 25.34 -31.57 1.71
CA SER A 174 26.72 -32.08 1.73
C SER A 174 27.33 -32.17 3.14
N GLY A 175 26.67 -31.57 4.15
CA GLY A 175 27.11 -31.56 5.55
C GLY A 175 28.23 -30.55 5.86
N ASP A 176 28.40 -29.54 5.01
CA ASP A 176 29.35 -28.45 5.22
C ASP A 176 28.65 -27.14 5.65
N ALA A 177 29.37 -26.01 5.55
CA ALA A 177 28.86 -24.68 5.91
C ALA A 177 28.79 -23.72 4.72
N ALA A 178 28.84 -24.23 3.48
CA ALA A 178 28.94 -23.44 2.25
C ALA A 178 27.96 -23.96 1.20
N ILE A 179 26.90 -23.20 0.94
CA ILE A 179 25.90 -23.59 -0.07
C ILE A 179 26.51 -23.45 -1.47
N THR A 180 26.67 -24.58 -2.17
CA THR A 180 27.27 -24.63 -3.51
C THR A 180 26.39 -25.43 -4.48
N GLY A 181 26.78 -25.52 -5.75
CA GLY A 181 26.15 -26.44 -6.71
C GLY A 181 26.36 -27.94 -6.43
N ALA A 182 27.05 -28.29 -5.34
CA ALA A 182 27.07 -29.65 -4.80
C ALA A 182 25.87 -29.96 -3.89
N ASP A 183 25.05 -28.97 -3.53
CA ASP A 183 23.96 -29.12 -2.58
C ASP A 183 22.59 -29.24 -3.24
N SER A 184 21.80 -30.22 -2.78
CA SER A 184 20.40 -30.38 -3.16
C SER A 184 19.45 -29.52 -2.31
N TRP A 185 19.85 -29.24 -1.08
CA TRP A 185 19.13 -28.38 -0.14
C TRP A 185 20.07 -27.67 0.84
N ALA A 186 19.58 -26.54 1.38
CA ALA A 186 20.19 -25.82 2.49
C ALA A 186 19.11 -25.36 3.50
N SER A 187 19.48 -25.26 4.79
CA SER A 187 18.60 -24.86 5.89
C SER A 187 19.12 -23.62 6.64
N TRP A 188 18.21 -22.88 7.25
CA TRP A 188 18.50 -21.69 8.04
C TRP A 188 17.62 -21.58 9.28
N TYR A 189 18.11 -20.84 10.27
CA TYR A 189 17.40 -20.53 11.51
C TYR A 189 17.94 -19.24 12.12
N SER A 190 17.16 -18.60 12.99
CA SER A 190 17.59 -17.41 13.73
C SER A 190 18.03 -17.85 15.14
N PRO A 191 19.33 -17.98 15.46
CA PRO A 191 19.76 -18.46 16.77
C PRO A 191 19.33 -17.52 17.92
N SER A 192 19.00 -18.08 19.08
CA SER A 192 18.61 -17.32 20.29
C SER A 192 19.78 -16.74 21.08
N ALA A 193 20.95 -17.38 21.03
CA ALA A 193 22.17 -16.92 21.71
C ALA A 193 23.47 -17.12 20.89
N GLY A 194 23.41 -17.86 19.77
CA GLY A 194 24.56 -18.20 18.93
C GLY A 194 24.33 -19.52 18.18
N ALA A 195 25.28 -19.93 17.33
CA ALA A 195 25.15 -21.19 16.58
C ALA A 195 24.93 -22.40 17.51
N GLY A 196 23.99 -23.28 17.16
CA GLY A 196 23.56 -24.44 17.94
C GLY A 196 22.57 -24.14 19.08
N SER A 197 22.13 -22.88 19.24
CA SER A 197 21.07 -22.52 20.20
C SER A 197 19.67 -22.65 19.59
N ALA A 198 18.64 -22.68 20.44
CA ALA A 198 17.24 -22.75 20.03
C ALA A 198 16.87 -21.66 19.01
N SER A 199 16.05 -21.97 18.02
CA SER A 199 15.64 -20.99 17.01
C SER A 199 14.59 -20.00 17.55
N ASN A 200 14.94 -18.70 17.50
CA ASN A 200 14.06 -17.58 17.85
C ASN A 200 12.82 -17.54 16.96
N ASN A 201 13.01 -17.61 15.65
CA ASN A 201 11.96 -17.75 14.64
C ASN A 201 11.80 -19.22 14.23
N GLY A 202 10.85 -19.54 13.36
CA GLY A 202 10.86 -20.85 12.72
C GLY A 202 12.13 -21.04 11.87
N PRO A 203 12.80 -22.21 11.91
CA PRO A 203 13.79 -22.54 10.90
C PRO A 203 13.10 -22.77 9.55
N SER A 204 13.88 -22.81 8.47
CA SER A 204 13.39 -23.15 7.14
C SER A 204 14.45 -23.90 6.35
N ALA A 205 14.04 -24.62 5.32
CA ALA A 205 14.95 -25.24 4.36
C ALA A 205 14.43 -25.05 2.94
N THR A 206 15.33 -24.95 1.96
CA THR A 206 14.95 -24.91 0.54
C THR A 206 15.66 -26.02 -0.20
N VAL A 207 14.87 -26.87 -0.87
CA VAL A 207 15.31 -27.90 -1.81
C VAL A 207 15.32 -27.28 -3.21
N ALA A 208 16.50 -27.21 -3.82
CA ALA A 208 16.71 -26.52 -5.10
C ALA A 208 16.84 -27.45 -6.30
N GLY A 209 17.08 -28.76 -6.08
CA GLY A 209 17.17 -29.78 -7.13
C GLY A 209 18.22 -30.86 -6.82
N GLU A 210 18.54 -31.69 -7.80
CA GLU A 210 19.61 -32.68 -7.75
C GLU A 210 20.92 -32.09 -8.33
N PRO A 211 22.04 -32.10 -7.58
CA PRO A 211 23.34 -31.60 -8.03
C PRO A 211 23.78 -32.18 -9.38
N GLY A 212 24.33 -31.34 -10.25
CA GLY A 212 24.79 -31.73 -11.59
C GLY A 212 23.69 -31.93 -12.64
N THR A 213 22.41 -31.71 -12.30
CA THR A 213 21.34 -31.60 -13.31
C THR A 213 21.36 -30.24 -14.03
N PRO A 214 20.79 -30.11 -15.24
CA PRO A 214 20.79 -28.84 -15.98
C PRO A 214 20.08 -27.68 -15.28
N GLY A 215 19.20 -27.94 -14.32
CA GLY A 215 18.54 -26.91 -13.49
C GLY A 215 19.06 -26.81 -12.05
N ALA A 216 20.20 -27.43 -11.72
CA ALA A 216 20.79 -27.34 -10.39
C ALA A 216 21.18 -25.91 -10.02
N THR A 217 21.37 -25.64 -8.73
CA THR A 217 21.95 -24.37 -8.26
C THR A 217 23.39 -24.24 -8.75
N THR A 218 23.76 -23.08 -9.28
CA THR A 218 25.12 -22.76 -9.72
C THR A 218 25.91 -22.02 -8.64
N ARG A 219 25.27 -21.07 -7.95
CA ARG A 219 25.81 -20.27 -6.83
C ARG A 219 24.68 -19.70 -5.97
N MET A 220 25.06 -19.03 -4.87
CA MET A 220 24.15 -18.20 -4.07
C MET A 220 24.36 -16.70 -4.36
N GLY A 221 23.30 -16.01 -4.77
CA GLY A 221 23.25 -14.56 -4.91
C GLY A 221 22.57 -13.86 -3.73
N ASN A 222 22.55 -12.52 -3.75
CA ASN A 222 21.89 -11.66 -2.77
C ASN A 222 20.56 -11.12 -3.32
N PHE A 223 19.44 -11.60 -2.78
CA PHE A 223 18.09 -11.30 -3.30
C PHE A 223 17.58 -9.88 -2.96
N LEU A 224 18.14 -9.24 -1.92
CA LEU A 224 17.85 -7.83 -1.57
C LEU A 224 18.44 -6.87 -2.61
N ARG A 225 19.62 -7.22 -3.13
CA ARG A 225 20.30 -6.53 -4.22
C ARG A 225 19.93 -7.18 -5.57
N ASP A 226 20.69 -6.84 -6.59
CA ASP A 226 20.75 -7.62 -7.84
C ASP A 226 21.50 -8.94 -7.56
N PRO A 227 20.84 -10.11 -7.58
CA PRO A 227 21.48 -11.40 -7.28
C PRO A 227 22.31 -11.93 -8.45
N PHE A 228 22.19 -11.36 -9.65
CA PHE A 228 23.00 -11.73 -10.80
C PHE A 228 24.41 -11.13 -10.65
N ALA A 229 24.50 -9.89 -10.16
CA ALA A 229 25.75 -9.17 -9.92
C ALA A 229 26.33 -9.29 -8.48
N ASN A 230 25.55 -9.71 -7.48
CA ASN A 230 25.98 -9.77 -6.07
C ASN A 230 25.85 -11.18 -5.49
N ASP A 231 26.96 -11.74 -4.98
CA ASP A 231 26.96 -12.98 -4.19
C ASP A 231 26.25 -12.79 -2.84
N MET A 232 25.74 -13.89 -2.25
CA MET A 232 25.12 -13.88 -0.92
C MET A 232 26.10 -13.40 0.15
N ALA A 233 25.66 -12.44 0.98
CA ALA A 233 26.47 -11.95 2.09
C ALA A 233 26.56 -13.00 3.22
N THR A 234 27.72 -13.12 3.85
CA THR A 234 27.97 -14.06 4.97
C THR A 234 27.66 -13.49 6.34
N ALA A 235 27.33 -12.19 6.42
CA ALA A 235 26.99 -11.46 7.64
C ALA A 235 26.22 -10.17 7.29
N GLY A 236 25.76 -9.46 8.32
CA GLY A 236 24.89 -8.28 8.19
C GLY A 236 23.44 -8.68 7.84
N ASP A 237 22.56 -7.70 7.71
CA ASP A 237 21.17 -7.92 7.29
C ASP A 237 21.06 -8.73 5.98
N GLU A 238 21.98 -8.48 5.06
CA GLU A 238 22.03 -9.09 3.73
C GLU A 238 22.16 -10.63 3.76
N ALA A 239 22.68 -11.21 4.84
CA ALA A 239 22.73 -12.66 5.03
C ALA A 239 21.33 -13.30 5.19
N ASN A 240 20.29 -12.50 5.47
CA ASN A 240 18.90 -12.94 5.52
C ASN A 240 18.24 -13.08 4.13
N HIS A 241 18.97 -12.77 3.04
CA HIS A 241 18.42 -12.65 1.67
C HIS A 241 19.07 -13.60 0.65
N PRO A 242 19.07 -14.94 0.87
CA PRO A 242 19.63 -15.88 -0.08
C PRO A 242 18.86 -15.89 -1.42
N ALA A 243 19.60 -16.00 -2.52
CA ALA A 243 19.08 -16.30 -3.85
C ALA A 243 19.74 -17.58 -4.39
N PHE A 244 18.96 -18.63 -4.64
CA PHE A 244 19.43 -19.78 -5.41
C PHE A 244 19.48 -19.43 -6.89
N MET A 245 20.69 -19.38 -7.45
CA MET A 245 20.90 -19.06 -8.85
C MET A 245 20.90 -20.33 -9.70
N THR A 246 20.20 -20.32 -10.82
CA THR A 246 20.15 -21.41 -11.81
C THR A 246 20.26 -20.82 -13.22
N GLU A 247 21.18 -21.32 -14.04
CA GLU A 247 21.27 -20.97 -15.47
C GLU A 247 20.53 -22.03 -16.30
N LEU A 248 19.68 -21.61 -17.25
CA LEU A 248 18.92 -22.51 -18.13
C LEU A 248 19.07 -22.12 -19.60
N THR A 249 19.55 -23.05 -20.45
CA THR A 249 19.46 -22.91 -21.91
C THR A 249 18.20 -23.60 -22.44
N ILE A 250 17.23 -22.81 -22.91
CA ILE A 250 15.92 -23.27 -23.36
C ILE A 250 15.87 -23.26 -24.90
N GLN A 251 15.63 -24.42 -25.51
CA GLN A 251 15.56 -24.58 -26.97
C GLN A 251 14.29 -23.95 -27.57
N PRO A 252 14.27 -23.57 -28.86
CA PRO A 252 13.12 -22.94 -29.52
C PRO A 252 11.81 -23.72 -29.34
N GLY A 253 10.76 -23.05 -28.87
CA GLY A 253 9.43 -23.65 -28.66
C GLY A 253 9.36 -24.72 -27.57
N ARG A 254 10.35 -24.78 -26.67
CA ARG A 254 10.40 -25.74 -25.55
C ARG A 254 10.15 -25.05 -24.22
N THR A 255 9.68 -25.83 -23.26
CA THR A 255 9.55 -25.45 -21.86
C THR A 255 10.57 -26.20 -21.02
N ALA A 256 11.21 -25.49 -20.10
CA ALA A 256 12.00 -26.06 -19.00
C ALA A 256 11.39 -25.57 -17.67
N SER A 257 11.32 -26.43 -16.67
CA SER A 257 10.70 -26.14 -15.38
C SER A 257 11.65 -26.43 -14.23
N LEU A 258 11.55 -25.62 -13.17
CA LEU A 258 12.27 -25.77 -11.92
C LEU A 258 11.27 -26.12 -10.83
N LEU A 259 11.46 -27.29 -10.23
CA LEU A 259 10.66 -27.82 -9.14
C LEU A 259 11.40 -27.56 -7.83
N ARG A 260 10.87 -26.73 -6.94
CA ARG A 260 11.53 -26.36 -5.68
C ARG A 260 10.60 -26.59 -4.50
N TYR A 261 11.17 -26.85 -3.33
CA TYR A 261 10.40 -26.99 -2.08
C TYR A 261 10.97 -26.06 -1.03
N VAL A 262 10.10 -25.32 -0.34
CA VAL A 262 10.47 -24.54 0.85
C VAL A 262 9.77 -25.15 2.05
N VAL A 263 10.52 -25.67 3.01
CA VAL A 263 10.01 -26.25 4.26
C VAL A 263 10.10 -25.20 5.37
N ALA A 264 9.11 -25.12 6.26
CA ALA A 264 9.18 -24.29 7.47
C ALA A 264 9.06 -25.13 8.75
N GLY A 265 9.79 -24.73 9.79
CA GLY A 265 9.66 -25.22 11.15
C GLY A 265 9.03 -24.20 12.07
N ARG A 266 8.81 -24.57 13.33
CA ARG A 266 8.23 -23.70 14.36
C ARG A 266 9.30 -22.96 15.15
N SER A 267 8.93 -21.84 15.78
CA SER A 267 9.81 -21.19 16.75
C SER A 267 10.04 -22.10 17.95
N GLU A 268 11.30 -22.24 18.37
CA GLU A 268 11.72 -23.07 19.52
C GLU A 268 11.79 -22.26 20.83
N VAL A 269 11.42 -20.98 20.79
CA VAL A 269 11.31 -20.12 21.98
C VAL A 269 9.92 -19.51 22.17
N ARG A 270 9.02 -19.62 21.16
CA ARG A 270 7.65 -19.09 21.20
C ARG A 270 6.62 -20.19 20.97
N ALA A 271 5.58 -20.22 21.80
CA ALA A 271 4.43 -21.07 21.55
C ALA A 271 3.63 -20.51 20.37
N LEU A 272 3.14 -21.39 19.50
CA LEU A 272 2.18 -21.06 18.44
C LEU A 272 0.78 -21.48 18.89
N ALA A 273 -0.27 -20.96 18.26
CA ALA A 273 -1.65 -21.10 18.74
C ALA A 273 -2.01 -22.58 19.02
N GLY A 274 -2.28 -22.90 20.29
CA GLY A 274 -2.62 -24.25 20.75
C GLY A 274 -1.49 -25.28 20.82
N ASN A 275 -0.24 -24.92 20.50
CA ASN A 275 0.89 -25.84 20.40
C ASN A 275 2.04 -25.43 21.36
N PRO A 276 2.60 -26.36 22.15
CA PRO A 276 3.69 -26.05 23.09
C PRO A 276 4.97 -25.64 22.37
N VAL A 277 5.87 -24.96 23.08
CA VAL A 277 7.22 -24.66 22.58
C VAL A 277 7.94 -26.00 22.29
N PRO A 278 8.50 -26.21 21.09
CA PRO A 278 9.35 -27.35 20.75
C PRO A 278 10.59 -27.46 21.64
N ALA A 279 11.32 -28.57 21.53
CA ALA A 279 12.66 -28.67 22.09
C ALA A 279 13.65 -27.91 21.19
N ALA A 280 14.72 -27.36 21.78
CA ALA A 280 15.80 -26.73 21.01
C ALA A 280 16.43 -27.73 20.03
N GLY A 281 16.64 -27.32 18.78
CA GLY A 281 17.13 -28.14 17.67
C GLY A 281 16.07 -28.98 16.96
N SER A 282 14.97 -29.36 17.64
CA SER A 282 14.00 -30.32 17.08
C SER A 282 13.19 -29.81 15.87
N GLU A 283 13.10 -28.50 15.67
CA GLU A 283 12.49 -27.92 14.47
C GLU A 283 13.51 -27.74 13.34
N VAL A 284 14.80 -27.65 13.67
CA VAL A 284 15.90 -27.69 12.68
C VAL A 284 16.00 -29.09 12.11
N ASP A 285 16.10 -30.11 12.98
CA ASP A 285 16.07 -31.53 12.60
C ASP A 285 14.86 -31.83 11.67
N PHE A 286 13.67 -31.32 12.03
CA PHE A 286 12.45 -31.49 11.23
C PHE A 286 12.56 -30.92 9.81
N VAL A 287 13.06 -29.68 9.63
CA VAL A 287 13.15 -29.10 8.28
C VAL A 287 14.21 -29.79 7.42
N GLU A 288 15.29 -30.28 8.03
CA GLU A 288 16.38 -30.98 7.34
C GLU A 288 16.01 -32.42 6.96
N ASP A 289 15.33 -33.15 7.84
CA ASP A 289 14.75 -34.47 7.53
C ASP A 289 13.75 -34.37 6.37
N THR A 290 12.84 -33.39 6.42
CA THR A 290 11.84 -33.17 5.35
C THR A 290 12.49 -32.72 4.04
N ALA A 291 13.48 -31.82 4.08
CA ALA A 291 14.22 -31.40 2.88
C ALA A 291 15.01 -32.57 2.26
N THR A 292 15.63 -33.42 3.09
CA THR A 292 16.33 -34.63 2.65
C THR A 292 15.37 -35.63 2.01
N ALA A 293 14.18 -35.84 2.59
CA ALA A 293 13.15 -36.71 2.02
C ALA A 293 12.67 -36.20 0.66
N LEU A 294 12.39 -34.90 0.52
CA LEU A 294 11.94 -34.28 -0.73
C LEU A 294 13.03 -34.28 -1.82
N ALA A 295 14.30 -34.11 -1.45
CA ALA A 295 15.42 -34.23 -2.39
C ALA A 295 15.60 -35.67 -2.91
N ALA A 296 15.35 -36.68 -2.08
CA ALA A 296 15.46 -38.09 -2.44
C ALA A 296 14.20 -38.67 -3.10
N THR A 297 13.03 -38.11 -2.85
CA THR A 297 11.74 -38.51 -3.43
C THR A 297 10.84 -37.27 -3.54
N PRO A 298 10.93 -36.51 -4.64
CA PRO A 298 10.16 -35.29 -4.84
C PRO A 298 8.65 -35.54 -4.81
N ASP A 299 7.86 -34.66 -4.16
CA ASP A 299 6.41 -34.66 -4.33
C ASP A 299 6.03 -34.16 -5.74
N LEU A 300 5.48 -35.05 -6.53
CA LEU A 300 4.91 -34.80 -7.86
C LEU A 300 3.38 -34.93 -7.85
N GLY A 301 2.78 -35.06 -6.66
CA GLY A 301 1.42 -35.55 -6.44
C GLY A 301 0.32 -34.58 -6.84
N ASP A 302 0.03 -34.56 -8.15
CA ASP A 302 -1.02 -33.87 -8.93
C ASP A 302 -0.50 -33.20 -10.21
N LEU A 303 0.82 -33.19 -10.43
CA LEU A 303 1.44 -32.69 -11.66
C LEU A 303 1.07 -33.57 -12.89
N ARG A 304 0.86 -32.91 -14.03
CA ARG A 304 0.60 -33.57 -15.32
C ARG A 304 1.89 -34.14 -15.90
N THR A 305 1.79 -35.16 -16.75
CA THR A 305 2.96 -35.75 -17.43
C THR A 305 3.80 -34.71 -18.20
N SER A 306 3.16 -33.70 -18.80
CA SER A 306 3.87 -32.60 -19.47
C SER A 306 4.73 -31.75 -18.53
N GLU A 307 4.23 -31.47 -17.33
CA GLU A 307 4.93 -30.71 -16.29
C GLU A 307 6.08 -31.53 -15.70
N ILE A 308 5.84 -32.81 -15.39
CA ILE A 308 6.90 -33.70 -14.89
C ILE A 308 8.00 -33.87 -15.96
N CYS A 309 7.64 -33.97 -17.24
CA CYS A 309 8.61 -34.08 -18.34
C CYS A 309 9.32 -32.76 -18.70
N SER A 310 8.89 -31.60 -18.18
CA SER A 310 9.59 -30.33 -18.35
C SER A 310 10.54 -30.00 -17.18
N VAL A 311 10.45 -30.69 -16.04
CA VAL A 311 11.38 -30.50 -14.90
C VAL A 311 12.82 -30.84 -15.31
N VAL A 312 13.75 -29.89 -15.11
CA VAL A 312 15.17 -30.03 -15.49
C VAL A 312 16.15 -30.04 -14.30
N ASN A 313 15.67 -29.79 -13.08
CA ASN A 313 16.48 -29.79 -11.87
C ASN A 313 16.38 -31.10 -11.05
N PHE A 314 15.82 -32.17 -11.61
CA PHE A 314 15.83 -33.53 -11.05
C PHE A 314 16.06 -34.54 -12.18
N THR A 315 16.70 -35.67 -11.90
CA THR A 315 16.85 -36.72 -12.91
C THR A 315 15.51 -37.42 -13.23
N PRO A 316 15.29 -37.89 -14.49
CA PRO A 316 14.09 -38.63 -14.87
C PRO A 316 13.84 -39.91 -14.04
N LEU A 317 14.87 -40.45 -13.39
CA LEU A 317 14.76 -41.58 -12.48
C LEU A 317 13.98 -41.22 -11.21
N LEU A 318 14.34 -40.09 -10.57
CA LEU A 318 13.61 -39.59 -9.39
C LEU A 318 12.20 -39.13 -9.74
N LEU A 319 12.00 -38.64 -10.96
CA LEU A 319 10.70 -38.21 -11.48
C LEU A 319 9.78 -39.39 -11.92
N GLY A 320 10.27 -40.63 -11.88
CA GLY A 320 9.54 -41.81 -12.35
C GLY A 320 9.32 -41.86 -13.88
N THR A 321 9.86 -40.91 -14.64
CA THR A 321 9.68 -40.75 -16.08
C THR A 321 10.80 -41.43 -16.87
N THR A 322 10.84 -42.77 -16.82
CA THR A 322 11.92 -43.57 -17.44
C THR A 322 11.72 -43.87 -18.94
N ASP A 323 10.69 -43.32 -19.59
CA ASP A 323 10.48 -43.43 -21.04
C ASP A 323 10.78 -42.10 -21.78
N PRO A 324 11.93 -41.99 -22.48
CA PRO A 324 12.26 -40.84 -23.30
C PRO A 324 11.26 -40.57 -24.43
N ALA A 325 10.52 -41.58 -24.93
CA ALA A 325 9.54 -41.36 -26.00
C ALA A 325 8.30 -40.61 -25.48
N THR A 326 7.80 -40.98 -24.31
CA THR A 326 6.71 -40.27 -23.62
C THR A 326 7.08 -38.82 -23.33
N CYS A 327 8.27 -38.54 -22.76
CA CYS A 327 8.68 -37.15 -22.51
C CYS A 327 9.05 -36.37 -23.79
N ALA A 328 9.58 -37.03 -24.83
CA ALA A 328 9.84 -36.36 -26.12
C ALA A 328 8.54 -35.86 -26.78
N ALA A 329 7.46 -36.66 -26.68
CA ALA A 329 6.13 -36.29 -27.19
C ALA A 329 5.39 -35.30 -26.27
N ALA A 330 5.55 -35.40 -24.95
CA ALA A 330 4.92 -34.47 -24.00
C ALA A 330 5.54 -33.06 -24.07
N ALA A 331 6.87 -32.96 -24.20
CA ALA A 331 7.58 -31.69 -24.18
C ALA A 331 7.56 -30.92 -25.52
N THR A 332 6.87 -31.43 -26.56
CA THR A 332 6.51 -30.64 -27.75
C THR A 332 5.21 -29.84 -27.58
N GLU A 333 4.41 -30.14 -26.56
CA GLU A 333 3.19 -29.38 -26.24
C GLU A 333 3.49 -28.35 -25.14
N PRO A 334 3.07 -27.08 -25.30
CA PRO A 334 3.01 -26.13 -24.19
C PRO A 334 2.14 -26.64 -23.02
N ILE A 335 2.36 -26.12 -21.81
CA ILE A 335 1.69 -26.48 -20.53
C ILE A 335 0.16 -26.16 -20.47
N GLN A 336 -0.48 -25.97 -21.62
CA GLN A 336 -1.87 -25.62 -21.90
C GLN A 336 -2.31 -24.18 -21.48
N ASN A 337 -2.43 -23.32 -22.51
CA ASN A 337 -2.86 -21.89 -22.56
C ASN A 337 -1.72 -20.83 -22.66
N ASP A 338 -0.47 -21.26 -22.80
CA ASP A 338 0.72 -20.60 -22.20
C ASP A 338 1.34 -19.44 -22.98
N VAL A 339 0.72 -19.01 -24.07
CA VAL A 339 1.15 -17.81 -24.83
C VAL A 339 -0.01 -16.85 -25.09
N ILE A 340 -1.23 -17.37 -25.21
CA ILE A 340 -2.42 -16.57 -25.58
C ILE A 340 -2.85 -15.63 -24.45
N GLY A 341 -2.64 -16.03 -23.19
CA GLY A 341 -2.89 -15.20 -22.01
C GLY A 341 -1.67 -14.47 -21.45
N ALA A 342 -0.48 -14.60 -22.05
CA ALA A 342 0.74 -14.08 -21.43
C ALA A 342 0.84 -12.55 -21.51
N VAL A 343 1.05 -11.91 -20.36
CA VAL A 343 1.21 -10.45 -20.23
C VAL A 343 2.68 -10.05 -20.38
N GLN A 344 2.94 -8.95 -21.11
CA GLN A 344 4.27 -8.35 -21.28
C GLN A 344 4.24 -6.87 -20.90
N ALA A 345 5.40 -6.27 -20.61
CA ALA A 345 5.50 -4.82 -20.44
C ALA A 345 5.11 -4.11 -21.75
N GLU A 346 4.32 -3.04 -21.66
CA GLU A 346 3.95 -2.25 -22.83
C GLU A 346 5.10 -1.37 -23.31
N THR A 347 5.28 -1.30 -24.63
CA THR A 347 6.14 -0.31 -25.29
C THR A 347 5.24 0.81 -25.81
N VAL A 348 5.36 1.99 -25.20
CA VAL A 348 4.55 3.17 -25.53
C VAL A 348 5.45 4.26 -26.12
N LYS A 349 4.91 5.02 -27.06
CA LYS A 349 5.56 6.20 -27.65
C LYS A 349 4.88 7.48 -27.14
N THR A 350 5.62 8.59 -27.14
CA THR A 350 5.06 9.90 -26.80
C THR A 350 4.69 10.72 -28.04
N THR A 351 3.56 11.42 -27.94
CA THR A 351 3.14 12.43 -28.94
C THR A 351 3.63 13.83 -28.60
N SER A 352 4.27 14.00 -27.44
CA SER A 352 4.86 15.27 -27.03
C SER A 352 6.35 15.33 -27.41
N THR A 353 6.76 16.45 -28.00
CA THR A 353 8.17 16.78 -28.23
C THR A 353 8.90 17.24 -26.95
N TYR A 354 8.19 17.32 -25.82
CA TYR A 354 8.74 17.74 -24.54
C TYR A 354 9.16 16.51 -23.72
N ASP A 355 10.43 16.43 -23.33
CA ASP A 355 10.93 15.42 -22.39
C ASP A 355 10.94 15.99 -20.96
N PRO A 356 10.14 15.44 -20.02
CA PRO A 356 10.07 15.91 -18.64
C PRO A 356 11.17 15.33 -17.75
N ILE A 357 11.98 14.37 -18.21
CA ILE A 357 12.96 13.69 -17.36
C ILE A 357 14.00 14.70 -16.85
N GLY A 358 14.13 14.75 -15.51
CA GLY A 358 15.10 15.61 -14.84
C GLY A 358 14.85 17.12 -14.99
N LYS A 359 13.65 17.53 -15.42
CA LYS A 359 13.28 18.95 -15.54
C LYS A 359 12.56 19.42 -14.30
N SER A 360 13.15 20.38 -13.58
CA SER A 360 12.44 21.09 -12.51
C SER A 360 11.22 21.82 -13.10
N PHE A 361 10.22 22.13 -12.27
CA PHE A 361 9.11 22.93 -12.76
C PHE A 361 9.48 24.41 -12.93
N THR A 362 10.55 24.84 -12.27
CA THR A 362 11.20 26.13 -12.52
C THR A 362 11.77 26.19 -13.95
N ASP A 363 12.39 25.11 -14.45
CA ASP A 363 12.80 24.99 -15.87
C ASP A 363 11.57 25.00 -16.81
N GLN A 364 10.48 24.35 -16.40
CA GLN A 364 9.22 24.32 -17.17
C GLN A 364 8.61 25.72 -17.30
N LEU A 365 8.55 26.49 -16.22
CA LEU A 365 8.09 27.88 -16.23
C LEU A 365 8.95 28.74 -17.17
N ALA A 366 10.28 28.62 -17.09
CA ALA A 366 11.20 29.31 -17.99
C ALA A 366 10.98 28.93 -19.47
N ALA A 367 10.74 27.64 -19.77
CA ALA A 367 10.43 27.16 -21.12
C ALA A 367 9.05 27.63 -21.63
N LEU A 368 8.06 27.74 -20.74
CA LEU A 368 6.74 28.29 -21.04
C LEU A 368 6.80 29.80 -21.34
N ASP A 369 7.62 30.55 -20.60
CA ASP A 369 7.82 31.99 -20.81
C ASP A 369 8.68 32.29 -22.05
N ALA A 370 9.67 31.44 -22.35
CA ALA A 370 10.42 31.50 -23.61
C ALA A 370 9.59 31.06 -24.83
N GLY A 371 8.41 30.46 -24.63
CA GLY A 371 7.57 29.93 -25.70
C GLY A 371 8.15 28.72 -26.44
N THR A 372 9.12 28.03 -25.84
CA THR A 372 9.75 26.82 -26.42
C THR A 372 8.93 25.55 -26.19
N THR A 373 7.95 25.61 -25.27
CA THR A 373 6.94 24.58 -25.02
C THR A 373 5.61 25.24 -24.61
N ASN A 374 4.57 24.44 -24.42
CA ASN A 374 3.29 24.87 -23.84
C ASN A 374 2.77 23.85 -22.81
N SER A 375 1.77 24.25 -22.02
CA SER A 375 1.24 23.43 -20.92
C SER A 375 0.64 22.12 -21.44
N GLN A 376 0.05 22.12 -22.65
CA GLN A 376 -0.47 20.90 -23.28
C GLN A 376 0.63 19.90 -23.65
N GLN A 377 1.79 20.37 -24.14
CA GLN A 377 2.94 19.51 -24.42
C GLN A 377 3.51 18.92 -23.13
N ILE A 378 3.66 19.72 -22.08
CA ILE A 378 4.14 19.26 -20.76
C ILE A 378 3.17 18.20 -20.18
N VAL A 379 1.87 18.50 -20.11
CA VAL A 379 0.87 17.57 -19.57
C VAL A 379 0.77 16.29 -20.43
N ARG A 380 0.81 16.38 -21.77
CA ARG A 380 0.81 15.19 -22.63
C ARG A 380 2.02 14.29 -22.39
N ALA A 381 3.21 14.87 -22.20
CA ALA A 381 4.42 14.10 -21.91
C ALA A 381 4.29 13.32 -20.58
N TYR A 382 3.77 13.96 -19.53
CA TYR A 382 3.49 13.29 -18.26
C TYR A 382 2.44 12.18 -18.41
N LEU A 383 1.34 12.42 -19.13
CA LEU A 383 0.30 11.41 -19.37
C LEU A 383 0.80 10.22 -20.21
N ASP A 384 1.64 10.44 -21.22
CA ASP A 384 2.28 9.35 -21.99
C ASP A 384 3.16 8.47 -21.08
N ARG A 385 3.92 9.08 -20.16
CA ARG A 385 4.75 8.34 -19.18
C ARG A 385 3.92 7.56 -18.16
N ILE A 386 2.82 8.11 -17.66
CA ILE A 386 1.92 7.38 -16.73
C ILE A 386 1.31 6.17 -17.45
N ALA A 387 0.87 6.32 -18.70
CA ALA A 387 0.37 5.19 -19.49
C ALA A 387 1.43 4.09 -19.66
N ALA A 388 2.66 4.45 -20.03
CA ALA A 388 3.77 3.52 -20.28
C ALA A 388 4.25 2.74 -19.04
N TYR A 389 4.33 3.42 -17.89
CA TYR A 389 5.13 2.97 -16.76
C TYR A 389 4.33 2.79 -15.46
N ASP A 390 3.14 3.39 -15.32
CA ASP A 390 2.34 3.27 -14.09
C ASP A 390 1.22 2.23 -14.19
N ARG A 391 0.78 1.90 -15.42
CA ARG A 391 -0.36 1.03 -15.73
C ARG A 391 0.05 -0.42 -16.01
N GLY A 392 -0.94 -1.30 -16.18
CA GLY A 392 -0.75 -2.74 -16.35
C GLY A 392 -0.26 -3.48 -15.09
N PRO A 393 -0.04 -4.81 -15.14
CA PRO A 393 0.47 -5.59 -14.01
C PRO A 393 1.91 -5.20 -13.60
N PHE A 394 2.68 -4.70 -14.56
CA PHE A 394 4.09 -4.30 -14.40
C PHE A 394 4.30 -2.81 -14.10
N GLY A 395 3.22 -2.08 -13.83
CA GLY A 395 3.25 -0.65 -13.53
C GLY A 395 3.82 -0.34 -12.14
N LEU A 396 4.13 0.93 -11.91
CA LEU A 396 4.49 1.44 -10.58
C LEU A 396 3.29 1.68 -9.66
N LYS A 397 2.05 1.78 -10.18
CA LYS A 397 0.80 2.01 -9.41
C LYS A 397 0.81 3.27 -8.53
N SER A 398 1.61 4.26 -8.90
CA SER A 398 1.86 5.49 -8.16
C SER A 398 0.81 6.58 -8.37
N VAL A 399 0.10 6.58 -9.50
CA VAL A 399 -0.98 7.53 -9.82
C VAL A 399 -2.33 6.81 -9.80
N LEU A 400 -3.07 6.97 -8.71
CA LEU A 400 -4.39 6.36 -8.50
C LEU A 400 -5.39 6.82 -9.56
N SER A 401 -5.46 8.12 -9.83
CA SER A 401 -6.31 8.67 -10.89
C SER A 401 -5.68 9.90 -11.54
N VAL A 402 -6.04 10.15 -12.80
CA VAL A 402 -5.73 11.41 -13.51
C VAL A 402 -6.98 12.28 -13.53
N ALA A 403 -6.81 13.59 -13.40
CA ALA A 403 -7.91 14.54 -13.51
C ALA A 403 -8.54 14.45 -14.91
N PRO A 404 -9.86 14.20 -15.04
CA PRO A 404 -10.51 13.97 -16.34
C PRO A 404 -10.45 15.19 -17.26
N ASP A 405 -10.16 16.37 -16.70
CA ASP A 405 -10.02 17.63 -17.41
C ASP A 405 -8.56 18.15 -17.49
N ALA A 406 -7.53 17.34 -17.15
CA ALA A 406 -6.13 17.80 -17.10
C ALA A 406 -5.67 18.53 -18.38
N MET A 407 -6.02 17.99 -19.57
CA MET A 407 -5.72 18.64 -20.86
C MET A 407 -6.58 19.89 -21.14
N GLN A 408 -7.74 20.04 -20.50
CA GLN A 408 -8.54 21.26 -20.51
C GLN A 408 -7.94 22.33 -19.58
N GLN A 409 -7.47 21.95 -18.38
CA GLN A 409 -6.71 22.82 -17.49
C GLN A 409 -5.46 23.36 -18.23
N ALA A 410 -4.72 22.50 -18.94
CA ALA A 410 -3.58 22.88 -19.77
C ALA A 410 -3.93 23.89 -20.88
N ARG A 411 -5.00 23.65 -21.65
CA ARG A 411 -5.50 24.61 -22.65
C ARG A 411 -5.88 25.96 -22.04
N ALA A 412 -6.47 25.96 -20.85
CA ALA A 412 -6.83 27.19 -20.14
C ALA A 412 -5.59 27.95 -19.64
N ALA A 413 -4.56 27.26 -19.16
CA ALA A 413 -3.28 27.85 -18.78
C ALA A 413 -2.58 28.51 -19.98
N ASP A 414 -2.50 27.84 -21.13
CA ASP A 414 -1.93 28.38 -22.37
C ASP A 414 -2.68 29.63 -22.86
N ALA A 415 -4.01 29.58 -22.84
CA ALA A 415 -4.86 30.72 -23.21
C ALA A 415 -4.68 31.91 -22.24
N ALA A 416 -4.56 31.66 -20.94
CA ALA A 416 -4.31 32.67 -19.93
C ALA A 416 -2.91 33.30 -20.08
N ARG A 417 -1.86 32.48 -20.31
CA ARG A 417 -0.49 32.96 -20.54
C ARG A 417 -0.43 33.86 -21.78
N LYS A 418 -1.08 33.44 -22.88
CA LYS A 418 -1.24 34.27 -24.09
C LYS A 418 -2.01 35.58 -23.86
N ALA A 419 -2.89 35.63 -22.86
CA ALA A 419 -3.60 36.84 -22.44
C ALA A 419 -2.82 37.72 -21.43
N GLY A 420 -1.55 37.39 -21.14
CA GLY A 420 -0.69 38.14 -20.22
C GLY A 420 -0.86 37.79 -18.74
N ASN A 421 -1.40 36.60 -18.42
CA ASN A 421 -1.47 36.12 -17.04
C ASN A 421 -0.09 35.63 -16.55
N THR A 422 0.38 36.18 -15.43
CA THR A 422 1.71 35.92 -14.86
C THR A 422 1.64 35.24 -13.47
N ARG A 423 0.61 34.44 -13.21
CA ARG A 423 0.49 33.72 -11.92
C ARG A 423 1.63 32.70 -11.77
N PRO A 424 2.21 32.52 -10.57
CA PRO A 424 3.53 31.90 -10.42
C PRO A 424 3.58 30.43 -10.81
N LEU A 425 2.47 29.68 -10.69
CA LEU A 425 2.41 28.26 -11.03
C LEU A 425 1.60 27.99 -12.31
N LEU A 426 1.39 28.99 -13.16
CA LEU A 426 0.50 28.89 -14.32
C LEU A 426 0.90 27.78 -15.30
N GLY A 427 0.15 26.67 -15.29
CA GLY A 427 0.38 25.51 -16.15
C GLY A 427 1.28 24.42 -15.56
N VAL A 428 1.74 24.55 -14.31
CA VAL A 428 2.56 23.53 -13.62
C VAL A 428 1.67 22.35 -13.19
N PRO A 429 1.96 21.10 -13.60
CA PRO A 429 1.14 19.93 -13.26
C PRO A 429 1.55 19.26 -11.95
N ILE A 430 0.67 19.33 -10.94
CA ILE A 430 0.91 18.83 -9.58
C ILE A 430 0.02 17.62 -9.29
N LEU A 431 0.59 16.55 -8.74
CA LEU A 431 -0.14 15.38 -8.22
C LEU A 431 -0.49 15.56 -6.74
N VAL A 432 -1.60 14.99 -6.29
CA VAL A 432 -2.13 15.20 -4.92
C VAL A 432 -2.35 13.86 -4.23
N LYS A 433 -1.69 13.56 -3.11
CA LYS A 433 -1.90 12.32 -2.35
C LYS A 433 -3.38 12.11 -2.02
N ASP A 434 -3.90 10.89 -2.21
CA ASP A 434 -5.34 10.56 -2.13
C ASP A 434 -5.96 10.57 -0.71
N ILE A 435 -5.41 11.36 0.20
CA ILE A 435 -6.06 11.79 1.46
C ILE A 435 -6.29 13.31 1.51
N ILE A 436 -5.78 14.07 0.54
CA ILE A 436 -5.92 15.52 0.46
C ILE A 436 -7.09 15.83 -0.48
N ASP A 437 -8.06 16.58 0.02
CA ASP A 437 -9.36 16.76 -0.62
C ASP A 437 -9.27 17.58 -1.94
N THR A 438 -10.03 17.15 -2.94
CA THR A 438 -10.15 17.79 -4.27
C THR A 438 -11.61 17.76 -4.71
N LYS A 439 -12.19 18.90 -5.11
CA LYS A 439 -13.64 18.98 -5.41
C LYS A 439 -14.09 18.37 -6.73
N ASP A 440 -13.15 17.96 -7.57
CA ASP A 440 -13.33 17.49 -8.95
C ASP A 440 -12.81 16.06 -9.19
N MET A 441 -12.25 15.42 -8.16
CA MET A 441 -11.77 14.04 -8.20
C MET A 441 -12.03 13.34 -6.86
N PRO A 442 -12.24 12.00 -6.84
CA PRO A 442 -12.38 11.26 -5.60
C PRO A 442 -11.21 11.46 -4.63
N THR A 443 -11.50 11.33 -3.33
CA THR A 443 -10.47 11.28 -2.28
C THR A 443 -10.74 10.05 -1.43
N THR A 444 -10.08 8.93 -1.75
CA THR A 444 -10.52 7.61 -1.25
C THR A 444 -9.77 7.13 -0.01
N GLY A 445 -8.66 7.78 0.34
CA GLY A 445 -7.72 7.29 1.34
C GLY A 445 -7.07 5.95 0.97
N GLY A 446 -7.04 5.59 -0.31
CA GLY A 446 -6.64 4.27 -0.79
C GLY A 446 -7.60 3.14 -0.37
N SER A 447 -8.89 3.47 -0.17
CA SER A 447 -9.86 2.59 0.47
C SER A 447 -11.19 2.50 -0.29
N LEU A 448 -11.67 1.26 -0.49
CA LEU A 448 -13.00 0.98 -1.03
C LEU A 448 -14.15 1.60 -0.20
N LEU A 449 -13.89 2.01 1.04
CA LEU A 449 -14.85 2.73 1.89
C LEU A 449 -15.29 4.08 1.30
N PHE A 450 -14.42 4.73 0.51
CA PHE A 450 -14.66 6.04 -0.08
C PHE A 450 -14.59 5.98 -1.61
N ASP A 451 -14.75 4.81 -2.21
CA ASP A 451 -14.71 4.65 -3.67
C ASP A 451 -15.78 5.52 -4.35
N GLY A 452 -15.37 6.25 -5.38
CA GLY A 452 -16.17 7.26 -6.07
C GLY A 452 -16.60 8.49 -5.25
N TRP A 453 -16.29 8.60 -3.95
CA TRP A 453 -16.63 9.79 -3.17
C TRP A 453 -15.70 10.96 -3.47
N THR A 454 -16.29 12.04 -3.95
CA THR A 454 -15.61 13.31 -4.26
C THR A 454 -16.02 14.34 -3.20
N PRO A 455 -15.08 14.93 -2.45
CA PRO A 455 -15.33 16.02 -1.52
C PRO A 455 -16.09 17.18 -2.16
N SER A 456 -16.87 17.92 -1.36
CA SER A 456 -17.60 19.09 -1.85
C SER A 456 -16.73 20.33 -2.13
N ASP A 457 -15.49 20.35 -1.63
CA ASP A 457 -14.54 21.45 -1.79
C ASP A 457 -13.08 20.93 -1.85
N ASP A 458 -12.16 21.77 -2.30
CA ASP A 458 -10.72 21.51 -2.30
C ASP A 458 -10.14 21.72 -0.89
N SER A 459 -9.06 21.00 -0.57
CA SER A 459 -8.22 21.30 0.61
C SER A 459 -7.65 22.73 0.54
N PHE A 460 -7.24 23.28 1.69
CA PHE A 460 -6.73 24.66 1.74
C PHE A 460 -5.56 24.86 0.76
N GLN A 461 -4.55 23.99 0.82
CA GLN A 461 -3.40 24.10 -0.08
C GLN A 461 -3.75 23.86 -1.55
N VAL A 462 -4.69 22.95 -1.87
CA VAL A 462 -5.15 22.76 -3.26
C VAL A 462 -5.83 24.02 -3.81
N LYS A 463 -6.61 24.75 -3.00
CA LYS A 463 -7.18 26.05 -3.38
C LYS A 463 -6.09 27.05 -3.73
N GLN A 464 -5.05 27.13 -2.91
CA GLN A 464 -3.91 28.03 -3.12
C GLN A 464 -3.16 27.72 -4.42
N LEU A 465 -2.84 26.45 -4.67
CA LEU A 465 -2.17 26.01 -5.91
C LEU A 465 -3.00 26.32 -7.16
N ARG A 466 -4.31 26.06 -7.15
CA ARG A 466 -5.22 26.41 -8.25
C ARG A 466 -5.34 27.92 -8.44
N ALA A 467 -5.39 28.69 -7.36
CA ALA A 467 -5.40 30.15 -7.41
C ALA A 467 -4.12 30.68 -8.08
N ALA A 468 -2.95 30.12 -7.74
CA ALA A 468 -1.65 30.37 -8.37
C ALA A 468 -1.50 29.82 -9.81
N GLY A 469 -2.50 29.10 -10.33
CA GLY A 469 -2.56 28.66 -11.72
C GLY A 469 -2.03 27.26 -11.99
N ALA A 470 -1.69 26.48 -10.96
CA ALA A 470 -1.29 25.09 -11.09
C ALA A 470 -2.42 24.25 -11.72
N ILE A 471 -2.02 23.24 -12.48
CA ILE A 471 -2.88 22.18 -12.98
C ILE A 471 -2.85 21.08 -11.93
N ILE A 472 -4.00 20.70 -11.37
CA ILE A 472 -4.07 19.50 -10.54
C ILE A 472 -4.20 18.31 -11.49
N LEU A 473 -3.10 17.56 -11.64
CA LEU A 473 -2.94 16.52 -12.66
C LEU A 473 -3.71 15.24 -12.30
N GLY A 474 -3.85 14.94 -11.01
CA GLY A 474 -4.40 13.66 -10.55
C GLY A 474 -4.13 13.36 -9.07
N LYS A 475 -4.58 12.19 -8.64
CA LYS A 475 -4.43 11.68 -7.28
C LYS A 475 -3.29 10.66 -7.20
N ALA A 476 -2.36 10.85 -6.28
CA ALA A 476 -1.26 9.92 -6.02
C ALA A 476 -1.66 8.84 -5.02
N ASN A 477 -1.28 7.59 -5.29
CA ASN A 477 -1.53 6.42 -4.43
C ASN A 477 -0.68 6.48 -3.14
N LEU A 478 -1.01 5.66 -2.16
CA LEU A 478 -0.50 5.77 -0.79
C LEU A 478 -0.59 4.46 -0.03
N SER A 479 0.01 4.43 1.16
CA SER A 479 -0.45 3.50 2.21
C SER A 479 -1.83 3.91 2.70
N ARG A 480 -2.80 2.98 2.68
CA ARG A 480 -4.21 3.23 3.02
C ARG A 480 -4.36 4.02 4.33
N PHE A 481 -5.10 5.13 4.30
CA PHE A 481 -5.29 6.07 5.41
C PHE A 481 -3.98 6.52 6.11
N ALA A 482 -2.88 6.58 5.37
CA ALA A 482 -1.53 6.86 5.88
C ALA A 482 -0.98 5.87 6.94
N GLN A 483 -1.51 4.66 7.03
CA GLN A 483 -1.28 3.75 8.18
C GLN A 483 0.05 2.99 8.21
N SER A 484 0.90 3.06 7.18
CA SER A 484 2.25 2.50 7.21
C SER A 484 3.30 3.48 6.70
N GLY A 485 4.39 3.60 7.44
CA GLY A 485 5.63 4.28 7.04
C GLY A 485 6.56 3.40 6.18
N HIS A 486 6.28 2.11 6.01
CA HIS A 486 7.21 1.16 5.38
C HIS A 486 6.78 0.70 3.98
N PHE A 487 5.47 0.65 3.72
CA PHE A 487 4.92 0.20 2.44
C PHE A 487 3.73 1.07 2.04
N SER A 488 3.66 1.44 0.76
CA SER A 488 2.51 2.15 0.18
C SER A 488 1.56 1.17 -0.50
N GLN A 489 0.72 0.55 0.32
CA GLN A 489 -0.27 -0.45 -0.06
C GLN A 489 -1.69 0.11 0.10
N SER A 490 -2.52 -0.05 -0.93
CA SER A 490 -3.93 0.35 -0.91
C SER A 490 -4.82 -0.68 -1.61
N HIS A 491 -6.13 -0.44 -1.60
CA HIS A 491 -7.07 -1.22 -2.42
C HIS A 491 -6.86 -1.04 -3.93
N PHE A 492 -6.05 -0.06 -4.35
CA PHE A 492 -5.72 0.24 -5.75
C PHE A 492 -4.35 -0.32 -6.17
N GLY A 493 -3.71 -1.09 -5.29
CA GLY A 493 -2.45 -1.77 -5.55
C GLY A 493 -1.30 -1.33 -4.65
N GLN A 494 -0.26 -2.15 -4.59
CA GLN A 494 1.07 -1.84 -4.08
C GLN A 494 1.78 -0.84 -5.02
N VAL A 495 2.31 0.26 -4.48
CA VAL A 495 3.20 1.17 -5.23
C VAL A 495 4.61 0.60 -5.29
N TRP A 496 5.26 0.64 -6.45
CA TRP A 496 6.63 0.15 -6.66
C TRP A 496 7.65 1.27 -6.85
N ASN A 497 8.88 1.04 -6.39
CA ASN A 497 9.95 2.04 -6.42
C ASN A 497 10.44 2.31 -7.86
N ALA A 498 10.79 3.57 -8.14
CA ALA A 498 11.20 4.02 -9.46
C ALA A 498 12.67 3.67 -9.82
N PHE A 499 13.55 3.46 -8.83
CA PHE A 499 14.96 3.08 -9.04
C PHE A 499 15.14 1.57 -9.21
N ASP A 500 14.49 0.78 -8.35
CA ASP A 500 14.40 -0.68 -8.46
C ASP A 500 12.93 -1.09 -8.24
N PRO A 501 12.18 -1.45 -9.30
CA PRO A 501 10.78 -1.85 -9.18
C PRO A 501 10.53 -3.18 -8.46
N SER A 502 11.53 -3.73 -7.75
CA SER A 502 11.39 -4.79 -6.73
C SER A 502 11.25 -4.21 -5.31
N LYS A 503 11.77 -2.99 -5.07
CA LYS A 503 11.89 -2.36 -3.75
C LYS A 503 10.66 -1.54 -3.35
N SER A 504 10.55 -1.29 -2.04
CA SER A 504 9.53 -0.41 -1.47
C SER A 504 9.77 1.05 -1.85
N THR A 505 8.67 1.78 -2.03
CA THR A 505 8.64 3.25 -2.12
C THR A 505 8.75 3.92 -0.76
N ILE A 506 8.81 3.12 0.31
CA ILE A 506 8.54 3.55 1.68
C ILE A 506 7.08 4.07 1.77
N GLY A 507 6.62 4.42 2.96
CA GLY A 507 5.25 4.86 3.22
C GLY A 507 5.18 6.18 3.96
N SER A 508 4.03 6.84 4.01
CA SER A 508 2.78 6.50 3.34
C SER A 508 2.56 7.23 2.01
N SER A 509 3.36 8.25 1.68
CA SER A 509 3.22 9.03 0.42
C SER A 509 3.97 8.40 -0.75
N GLY A 510 4.08 7.06 -0.82
CA GLY A 510 4.89 6.36 -1.82
C GLY A 510 4.50 6.64 -3.26
N GLY A 511 3.21 6.81 -3.56
CA GLY A 511 2.76 7.22 -4.89
C GLY A 511 3.21 8.63 -5.26
N SER A 512 3.22 9.58 -4.31
CA SER A 512 3.77 10.92 -4.54
C SER A 512 5.26 10.86 -4.87
N GLY A 513 6.05 10.12 -4.05
CA GLY A 513 7.50 9.99 -4.25
C GLY A 513 7.85 9.27 -5.56
N ALA A 514 7.26 8.10 -5.80
CA ALA A 514 7.49 7.32 -7.02
C ALA A 514 7.07 8.06 -8.29
N SER A 515 5.95 8.81 -8.25
CA SER A 515 5.50 9.61 -9.39
C SER A 515 6.51 10.67 -9.81
N ILE A 516 7.09 11.40 -8.86
CA ILE A 516 8.03 12.50 -9.19
C ILE A 516 9.42 11.95 -9.55
N ALA A 517 9.87 10.87 -8.90
CA ALA A 517 11.06 10.13 -9.32
C ALA A 517 10.94 9.62 -10.77
N ALA A 518 9.78 9.05 -11.13
CA ALA A 518 9.47 8.55 -12.47
C ALA A 518 9.17 9.66 -13.51
N SER A 519 9.13 10.94 -13.10
CA SER A 519 8.71 12.07 -13.94
C SER A 519 7.30 11.86 -14.52
N PHE A 520 6.31 11.64 -13.64
CA PHE A 520 4.86 11.58 -13.93
C PHE A 520 4.12 12.87 -13.55
N GLY A 521 4.78 13.80 -12.87
CA GLY A 521 4.31 15.16 -12.61
C GLY A 521 5.50 16.08 -12.36
N ALA A 522 5.25 17.39 -12.25
CA ALA A 522 6.27 18.38 -11.93
C ALA A 522 6.65 18.34 -10.44
N ALA A 523 5.63 18.25 -9.59
CA ALA A 523 5.73 18.10 -8.15
C ALA A 523 4.53 17.30 -7.62
N ALA A 524 4.61 16.81 -6.38
CA ALA A 524 3.49 16.14 -5.72
C ALA A 524 3.28 16.67 -4.30
N MET A 525 2.03 16.73 -3.85
CA MET A 525 1.69 16.89 -2.44
C MET A 525 1.82 15.55 -1.72
N GLY A 526 2.26 15.58 -0.47
CA GLY A 526 2.33 14.44 0.44
C GLY A 526 1.96 14.85 1.86
N THR A 527 2.01 13.90 2.80
CA THR A 527 1.75 14.20 4.22
C THR A 527 2.71 13.45 5.13
N GLN A 528 2.99 13.99 6.32
CA GLN A 528 3.82 13.37 7.35
C GLN A 528 3.18 13.44 8.74
N THR A 529 2.91 12.27 9.32
CA THR A 529 2.62 12.09 10.76
C THR A 529 3.86 11.60 11.52
N GLY A 530 4.67 10.76 10.88
CA GLY A 530 5.95 10.23 11.41
C GLY A 530 7.07 10.42 10.40
N ASP A 531 6.98 9.73 9.27
CA ASP A 531 8.02 9.64 8.22
C ASP A 531 7.52 9.86 6.79
N SER A 532 6.22 10.09 6.65
CA SER A 532 5.55 9.91 5.37
C SER A 532 5.81 11.00 4.31
N LEU A 533 6.57 12.05 4.61
CA LEU A 533 7.18 12.92 3.60
C LEU A 533 8.61 12.47 3.31
N TRP A 534 9.45 12.33 4.34
CA TRP A 534 10.87 12.06 4.12
C TRP A 534 11.14 10.68 3.52
N GLY A 535 10.44 9.63 3.98
CA GLY A 535 10.66 8.25 3.54
C GLY A 535 10.47 8.07 2.03
N PRO A 536 9.33 8.48 1.45
CA PRO A 536 9.15 8.46 0.01
C PRO A 536 10.00 9.47 -0.77
N SER A 537 10.50 10.53 -0.13
CA SER A 537 11.45 11.46 -0.75
C SER A 537 12.84 10.84 -0.88
N TRP A 538 13.30 10.12 0.15
CA TRP A 538 14.52 9.29 0.11
C TRP A 538 14.43 8.25 -1.00
N ALA A 539 13.37 7.44 -0.99
CA ALA A 539 13.13 6.40 -1.99
C ALA A 539 13.03 6.94 -3.43
N GLY A 540 12.75 8.23 -3.61
CA GLY A 540 12.62 8.91 -4.90
C GLY A 540 13.77 9.87 -5.27
N SER A 541 14.76 10.09 -4.41
CA SER A 541 15.79 11.15 -4.55
C SER A 541 15.16 12.55 -4.76
N LEU A 542 14.34 13.00 -3.80
CA LEU A 542 13.53 14.23 -3.91
C LEU A 542 13.76 15.20 -2.74
N TYR A 543 13.45 16.48 -3.00
CA TYR A 543 13.45 17.54 -1.99
C TYR A 543 12.07 17.67 -1.33
N SER A 544 12.05 17.80 -0.01
CA SER A 544 10.83 18.01 0.79
C SER A 544 11.12 18.83 2.05
N LEU A 545 10.07 19.40 2.65
CA LEU A 545 10.12 20.07 3.95
C LEU A 545 8.96 19.53 4.80
N ARG A 546 9.28 19.03 6.00
CA ARG A 546 8.33 18.98 7.10
C ARG A 546 8.57 20.22 7.93
N GLY A 547 7.78 21.26 7.71
CA GLY A 547 7.97 22.57 8.34
C GLY A 547 7.55 22.61 9.80
N THR A 548 7.70 23.77 10.43
CA THR A 548 7.21 24.04 11.79
C THR A 548 5.69 23.86 11.86
N ASP A 549 5.17 23.41 13.00
CA ASP A 549 3.71 23.33 13.22
C ASP A 549 3.03 24.67 12.86
N GLY A 550 1.96 24.61 12.06
CA GLY A 550 1.24 25.79 11.57
C GLY A 550 1.81 26.40 10.28
N MET A 551 3.08 26.19 9.93
CA MET A 551 3.73 26.83 8.76
C MET A 551 2.90 26.67 7.47
N GLN A 552 2.35 25.47 7.26
CA GLN A 552 1.37 25.17 6.23
C GLN A 552 0.11 24.55 6.85
N SER A 553 -1.08 24.96 6.40
CA SER A 553 -2.35 24.38 6.88
C SER A 553 -2.58 22.96 6.37
N SER A 554 -3.19 22.11 7.21
CA SER A 554 -3.58 20.73 6.90
C SER A 554 -5.07 20.59 6.50
N ALA A 555 -5.85 21.68 6.56
CA ALA A 555 -7.30 21.66 6.40
C ALA A 555 -7.76 21.06 5.06
N GLY A 556 -8.73 20.13 5.12
CA GLY A 556 -9.16 19.31 3.98
C GLY A 556 -8.21 18.14 3.69
N THR A 557 -7.80 17.42 4.73
CA THR A 557 -6.98 16.21 4.62
C THR A 557 -7.48 15.15 5.60
N MET A 558 -7.59 13.89 5.17
CA MET A 558 -7.94 12.78 6.08
C MET A 558 -6.84 12.60 7.14
N PRO A 559 -7.20 12.43 8.42
CA PRO A 559 -6.27 12.47 9.54
C PRO A 559 -5.70 11.09 9.91
N LEU A 560 -4.52 11.11 10.52
CA LEU A 560 -3.95 10.01 11.29
C LEU A 560 -3.69 10.40 12.75
N THR A 561 -3.30 11.65 13.02
CA THR A 561 -3.12 12.21 14.37
C THR A 561 -3.31 13.73 14.32
N ILE A 562 -4.42 14.21 14.89
CA ILE A 562 -4.72 15.65 15.05
C ILE A 562 -3.51 16.42 15.60
N ILE A 563 -3.33 17.69 15.20
CA ILE A 563 -2.25 18.60 15.65
C ILE A 563 -0.82 18.17 15.23
N GLN A 564 -0.61 16.91 14.81
CA GLN A 564 0.70 16.38 14.42
C GLN A 564 0.85 16.19 12.90
N ASP A 565 -0.25 15.91 12.20
CA ASP A 565 -0.26 15.69 10.75
C ASP A 565 0.16 16.94 9.97
N TYR A 566 1.19 16.81 9.13
CA TYR A 566 1.70 17.88 8.28
C TYR A 566 1.40 17.59 6.81
N VAL A 567 1.03 18.61 6.02
CA VAL A 567 0.82 18.52 4.56
C VAL A 567 1.90 19.33 3.86
N GLY A 568 2.70 18.69 3.00
CA GLY A 568 3.87 19.29 2.36
C GLY A 568 4.09 18.78 0.93
N PHE A 569 5.24 19.10 0.36
CA PHE A 569 5.54 18.85 -1.06
C PHE A 569 6.75 17.94 -1.27
N MET A 570 6.76 17.23 -2.40
CA MET A 570 7.87 16.44 -2.93
C MET A 570 8.22 16.97 -4.32
N THR A 571 9.49 17.32 -4.53
CA THR A 571 9.93 18.14 -5.66
C THR A 571 11.28 17.68 -6.21
N GLN A 572 11.60 18.08 -7.43
CA GLN A 572 12.86 17.74 -8.10
C GLN A 572 14.03 18.67 -7.75
N SER A 573 13.76 19.82 -7.13
CA SER A 573 14.76 20.82 -6.73
C SER A 573 14.30 21.58 -5.49
N VAL A 574 15.23 22.19 -4.75
CA VAL A 574 14.88 23.03 -3.58
C VAL A 574 14.22 24.34 -4.00
N GLU A 575 14.49 24.80 -5.23
CA GLU A 575 13.86 25.93 -5.89
C GLU A 575 12.37 25.67 -6.20
N ASP A 576 12.04 24.48 -6.71
CA ASP A 576 10.66 24.02 -6.89
C ASP A 576 9.92 23.95 -5.54
N LEU A 577 10.59 23.47 -4.48
CA LEU A 577 10.02 23.40 -3.14
C LEU A 577 9.68 24.81 -2.61
N ALA A 578 10.61 25.76 -2.71
CA ALA A 578 10.37 27.15 -2.32
C ALA A 578 9.19 27.75 -3.09
N ALA A 579 9.13 27.60 -4.41
CA ALA A 579 8.06 28.17 -5.24
C ALA A 579 6.66 27.62 -4.92
N LEU A 580 6.54 26.41 -4.35
CA LEU A 580 5.27 25.91 -3.81
C LEU A 580 4.96 26.48 -2.42
N LEU A 581 5.98 26.66 -1.58
CA LEU A 581 5.84 27.23 -0.23
C LEU A 581 5.43 28.71 -0.27
N GLU A 582 5.95 29.51 -1.21
CA GLU A 582 5.50 30.89 -1.48
C GLU A 582 3.97 31.01 -1.71
N VAL A 583 3.34 29.94 -2.18
CA VAL A 583 1.89 29.90 -2.49
C VAL A 583 1.06 29.32 -1.34
N ALA A 584 1.61 28.33 -0.62
CA ALA A 584 0.86 27.48 0.30
C ALA A 584 1.18 27.68 1.79
N ALA A 585 2.34 28.24 2.14
CA ALA A 585 2.71 28.59 3.51
C ALA A 585 2.19 30.00 3.84
N ILE A 586 0.87 30.14 3.87
CA ILE A 586 0.17 31.39 4.21
C ILE A 586 -0.82 31.16 5.35
N ASP A 587 -1.30 32.25 5.95
CA ASP A 587 -2.27 32.23 7.05
C ASP A 587 -3.57 31.48 6.69
N ASN A 588 -4.02 30.63 7.60
CA ASN A 588 -5.35 30.03 7.56
C ASN A 588 -6.01 30.10 8.95
N PRO A 589 -6.75 31.18 9.28
CA PRO A 589 -7.34 31.38 10.61
C PRO A 589 -8.37 30.33 11.05
N ASP A 590 -8.80 29.44 10.16
CA ASP A 590 -9.67 28.29 10.49
C ASP A 590 -8.87 27.02 10.88
N ASP A 591 -7.54 27.02 10.76
CA ASP A 591 -6.65 25.93 11.20
C ASP A 591 -6.17 26.18 12.64
N VAL A 592 -6.35 25.18 13.52
CA VAL A 592 -5.98 25.26 14.95
C VAL A 592 -4.47 25.51 15.17
N LEU A 593 -3.63 25.19 14.18
CA LEU A 593 -2.20 25.44 14.25
C LEU A 593 -1.77 26.81 13.70
N ASP A 594 -2.65 27.60 13.08
CA ASP A 594 -2.27 28.87 12.45
C ASP A 594 -1.64 29.86 13.44
N ASP A 595 -2.22 29.96 14.64
CA ASP A 595 -1.70 30.78 15.76
C ASP A 595 -0.27 30.39 16.21
N VAL A 596 0.23 29.20 15.86
CA VAL A 596 1.62 28.80 16.14
C VAL A 596 2.59 29.49 15.19
N ALA A 597 2.24 29.60 13.90
CA ALA A 597 3.11 30.18 12.86
C ALA A 597 2.77 31.63 12.49
N ASN A 598 1.65 32.17 12.97
CA ASN A 598 1.20 33.53 12.73
C ASN A 598 2.30 34.56 13.07
N GLY A 599 2.66 35.39 12.09
CA GLY A 599 3.75 36.37 12.21
C GLY A 599 5.18 35.81 12.16
N ASN A 600 5.37 34.49 12.07
CA ASN A 600 6.67 33.82 11.98
C ASN A 600 6.95 33.19 10.59
N ARG A 601 6.02 33.34 9.64
CA ARG A 601 6.22 32.92 8.24
C ARG A 601 7.20 33.86 7.54
N PRO A 602 8.12 33.36 6.68
CA PRO A 602 9.09 34.21 5.98
C PRO A 602 8.40 35.13 4.96
N GLU A 603 8.93 36.33 4.74
CA GLU A 603 8.44 37.25 3.69
C GLU A 603 8.75 36.74 2.26
N GLY A 604 9.79 35.92 2.12
CA GLY A 604 10.14 35.20 0.91
C GLY A 604 11.06 34.01 1.20
N TRP A 605 10.82 32.87 0.55
CA TRP A 605 11.57 31.63 0.77
C TRP A 605 12.91 31.62 0.04
N THR A 606 12.93 32.19 -1.17
CA THR A 606 14.15 32.23 -2.01
C THR A 606 15.19 33.26 -1.55
N GLU A 607 14.86 34.16 -0.63
CA GLU A 607 15.81 35.15 -0.09
C GLU A 607 16.98 34.50 0.68
N TYR A 608 16.75 33.31 1.21
CA TYR A 608 17.75 32.51 1.94
C TYR A 608 18.68 31.73 1.00
N PHE A 609 18.40 31.68 -0.31
CA PHE A 609 19.09 30.81 -1.26
C PHE A 609 20.38 31.46 -1.78
N THR A 610 21.36 31.56 -0.88
CA THR A 610 22.70 32.03 -1.20
C THR A 610 23.70 30.86 -1.19
N PRO A 611 24.68 30.79 -2.12
CA PRO A 611 25.72 29.77 -2.09
C PRO A 611 26.56 29.78 -0.80
N THR A 612 26.52 30.88 -0.06
CA THR A 612 27.23 31.11 1.21
C THR A 612 26.37 30.85 2.46
N ALA A 613 25.15 30.32 2.34
CA ALA A 613 24.26 30.17 3.50
C ALA A 613 24.82 29.26 4.61
N LEU A 614 25.69 28.31 4.26
CA LEU A 614 26.41 27.43 5.20
C LEU A 614 27.72 28.04 5.75
N GLN A 615 28.15 29.21 5.28
CA GLN A 615 29.44 29.81 5.66
C GLN A 615 29.50 30.15 7.15
N GLY A 616 30.35 29.45 7.90
CA GLY A 616 30.53 29.63 9.34
C GLY A 616 29.45 28.98 10.21
N LYS A 617 28.53 28.21 9.62
CA LYS A 617 27.47 27.48 10.33
C LYS A 617 28.00 26.20 10.96
N VAL A 618 27.43 25.78 12.09
CA VAL A 618 27.78 24.54 12.80
C VAL A 618 26.64 23.52 12.66
N ILE A 619 26.96 22.37 12.08
CA ILE A 619 26.03 21.27 11.83
C ILE A 619 26.34 20.12 12.77
N GLY A 620 25.41 19.81 13.68
CA GLY A 620 25.56 18.78 14.70
C GLY A 620 25.21 17.39 14.20
N ILE A 621 26.04 16.40 14.54
CA ILE A 621 25.82 14.97 14.32
C ILE A 621 25.47 14.31 15.67
N PRO A 622 24.23 13.87 15.90
CA PRO A 622 23.87 13.22 17.16
C PRO A 622 24.61 11.89 17.33
N ALA A 623 25.05 11.62 18.56
CA ALA A 623 25.75 10.39 18.89
C ALA A 623 24.96 9.14 18.43
N GLY A 624 25.57 8.37 17.52
CA GLY A 624 24.98 7.16 16.94
C GLY A 624 24.06 7.37 15.74
N ALA A 625 23.80 8.61 15.29
CA ALA A 625 22.87 8.90 14.18
C ALA A 625 23.23 8.20 12.86
N PHE A 626 24.52 7.97 12.61
CA PHE A 626 25.01 7.28 11.42
C PHE A 626 25.42 5.81 11.69
N THR A 627 25.12 5.25 12.86
CA THR A 627 25.46 3.85 13.20
C THR A 627 24.32 2.94 12.77
N ASP A 628 24.52 2.16 11.71
CA ASP A 628 23.53 1.16 11.27
C ASP A 628 23.29 0.10 12.38
N PRO A 629 22.05 -0.10 12.84
CA PRO A 629 21.71 -1.13 13.83
C PRO A 629 21.89 -2.57 13.32
N PHE A 630 22.09 -2.78 12.01
CA PHE A 630 22.16 -4.11 11.41
C PHE A 630 23.57 -4.58 11.03
N GLY A 631 24.60 -3.77 11.33
CA GLY A 631 26.01 -4.13 11.13
C GLY A 631 26.47 -4.08 9.68
N THR A 632 25.69 -3.50 8.77
CA THR A 632 26.15 -3.07 7.45
C THR A 632 26.73 -1.65 7.58
N THR A 633 27.66 -1.23 6.73
CA THR A 633 28.16 0.16 6.79
C THR A 633 28.02 0.93 5.49
N GLY A 634 27.87 0.26 4.34
CA GLY A 634 27.94 0.86 3.00
C GLY A 634 27.08 2.12 2.79
N THR A 635 25.81 2.11 3.19
CA THR A 635 24.95 3.31 3.11
C THR A 635 25.40 4.39 4.09
N SER A 636 25.66 4.04 5.36
CA SER A 636 26.10 5.02 6.37
C SER A 636 27.47 5.65 6.05
N ASP A 637 28.39 4.92 5.45
CA ASP A 637 29.71 5.41 5.03
C ASP A 637 29.61 6.29 3.78
N ALA A 638 28.74 5.93 2.83
CA ALA A 638 28.42 6.77 1.68
C ALA A 638 27.80 8.13 2.10
N LEU A 639 27.01 8.14 3.18
CA LEU A 639 26.48 9.36 3.81
C LEU A 639 27.57 10.15 4.55
N ARG A 640 28.38 9.52 5.41
CA ARG A 640 29.52 10.18 6.08
C ARG A 640 30.47 10.86 5.09
N ALA A 641 30.71 10.24 3.94
CA ALA A 641 31.53 10.82 2.87
C ALA A 641 30.99 12.18 2.34
N GLN A 642 29.70 12.46 2.50
CA GLN A 642 29.10 13.74 2.11
C GLN A 642 29.25 14.84 3.15
N PHE A 643 29.76 14.57 4.35
CA PHE A 643 30.06 15.61 5.34
C PHE A 643 31.06 16.64 4.79
N ALA A 644 32.01 16.19 3.97
CA ALA A 644 32.95 17.04 3.24
C ALA A 644 32.26 18.06 2.29
N THR A 645 31.01 17.80 1.86
CA THR A 645 30.24 18.76 1.05
C THR A 645 29.75 19.94 1.90
N PHE A 646 29.36 19.71 3.16
CA PHE A 646 29.03 20.79 4.11
C PHE A 646 30.28 21.61 4.45
N GLU A 647 31.42 20.95 4.68
CA GLU A 647 32.70 21.62 4.95
C GLU A 647 33.15 22.48 3.76
N ALA A 648 33.01 21.97 2.53
CA ALA A 648 33.30 22.72 1.31
C ALA A 648 32.31 23.87 1.07
N ALA A 649 31.07 23.79 1.57
CA ALA A 649 30.10 24.89 1.62
C ALA A 649 30.36 25.89 2.76
N GLY A 650 31.43 25.68 3.56
CA GLY A 650 31.90 26.59 4.60
C GLY A 650 31.35 26.31 6.00
N ALA A 651 30.64 25.22 6.23
CA ALA A 651 30.16 24.81 7.54
C ALA A 651 31.19 24.00 8.33
N THR A 652 30.96 23.85 9.65
CA THR A 652 31.69 22.93 10.53
C THR A 652 30.78 21.77 10.91
N ILE A 653 31.22 20.54 10.71
CA ILE A 653 30.52 19.34 11.17
C ILE A 653 31.09 18.97 12.57
N THR A 654 30.23 18.70 13.55
CA THR A 654 30.66 18.29 14.90
C THR A 654 29.75 17.23 15.50
N ASP A 655 30.34 16.25 16.21
CA ASP A 655 29.56 15.32 17.03
C ASP A 655 28.93 16.05 18.22
N ILE A 656 27.69 15.70 18.56
CA ILE A 656 26.94 16.18 19.73
C ILE A 656 26.30 14.99 20.47
N PRO A 657 25.89 15.13 21.74
CA PRO A 657 25.15 14.08 22.45
C PRO A 657 23.88 13.67 21.69
N ALA A 658 23.38 12.46 21.92
CA ALA A 658 22.10 12.05 21.36
C ALA A 658 20.97 13.00 21.80
N ALA A 659 19.95 13.16 20.95
CA ALA A 659 18.81 14.04 21.21
C ALA A 659 18.12 13.71 22.55
N PRO A 660 17.65 14.73 23.29
CA PRO A 660 17.02 14.54 24.58
C PRO A 660 15.74 13.71 24.46
N ALA A 661 15.41 12.96 25.52
CA ALA A 661 14.13 12.26 25.60
C ALA A 661 12.97 13.27 25.58
N ALA A 662 11.88 12.91 24.89
CA ALA A 662 10.66 13.72 24.87
C ALA A 662 10.13 13.98 26.30
N PRO A 663 9.51 15.14 26.57
CA PRO A 663 8.89 15.42 27.87
C PRO A 663 7.89 14.34 28.26
N THR A 664 7.73 14.10 29.57
CA THR A 664 6.75 13.14 30.10
C THR A 664 5.36 13.40 29.50
N ARG A 665 4.86 12.47 28.69
CA ARG A 665 3.60 12.61 27.94
C ARG A 665 2.36 12.46 28.84
N PRO A 666 1.52 13.50 29.02
CA PRO A 666 0.20 13.38 29.66
C PRO A 666 -0.77 12.48 28.87
N ASN A 667 -1.88 12.10 29.52
CA ASN A 667 -2.95 11.35 28.87
C ASN A 667 -3.90 12.27 28.06
N PHE A 668 -3.54 12.52 26.81
CA PHE A 668 -4.38 13.29 25.88
C PHE A 668 -5.62 12.53 25.36
N GLY A 669 -5.79 11.25 25.65
CA GLY A 669 -6.83 10.44 25.00
C GLY A 669 -6.42 9.96 23.60
N SER A 670 -7.37 9.86 22.67
CA SER A 670 -7.16 9.23 21.35
C SER A 670 -7.02 10.28 20.23
N THR A 671 -5.79 10.73 20.00
CA THR A 671 -5.44 11.75 18.98
C THR A 671 -5.85 11.39 17.56
N GLY A 672 -5.68 10.13 17.15
CA GLY A 672 -6.12 9.68 15.83
C GLY A 672 -7.65 9.65 15.69
N ARG A 673 -8.37 9.27 16.75
CA ARG A 673 -9.84 9.29 16.70
C ARG A 673 -10.42 10.69 16.76
N GLU A 674 -9.83 11.59 17.53
CA GLU A 674 -10.22 13.00 17.56
C GLU A 674 -10.09 13.66 16.19
N GLY A 675 -8.96 13.42 15.50
CA GLY A 675 -8.78 13.88 14.12
C GLY A 675 -9.93 13.40 13.23
N TRP A 676 -10.27 12.11 13.27
CA TRP A 676 -11.40 11.58 12.49
C TRP A 676 -12.75 12.20 12.89
N ILE A 677 -13.00 12.48 14.16
CA ILE A 677 -14.23 13.18 14.60
C ILE A 677 -14.34 14.53 13.89
N GLN A 678 -13.30 15.36 13.98
CA GLN A 678 -13.29 16.69 13.38
C GLN A 678 -13.35 16.64 11.84
N TRP A 679 -12.70 15.65 11.21
CA TRP A 679 -12.81 15.45 9.76
C TRP A 679 -14.24 15.08 9.33
N PHE A 680 -14.96 14.23 10.08
CA PHE A 680 -16.37 13.92 9.80
C PHE A 680 -17.34 15.07 10.13
N GLU A 681 -16.98 15.97 11.06
CA GLU A 681 -17.74 17.21 11.29
C GLU A 681 -17.59 18.19 10.13
N ALA A 682 -16.40 18.27 9.52
CA ALA A 682 -16.15 19.01 8.29
C ALA A 682 -16.76 18.34 7.04
N HIS A 683 -16.87 17.01 7.02
CA HIS A 683 -17.40 16.20 5.91
C HIS A 683 -18.69 15.44 6.27
N PRO A 684 -19.81 16.13 6.56
CA PRO A 684 -21.08 15.50 6.91
C PRO A 684 -21.76 14.75 5.75
N ASP A 685 -21.19 14.84 4.54
CA ASP A 685 -21.58 14.14 3.31
C ASP A 685 -20.74 12.87 3.02
N ALA A 686 -19.73 12.57 3.86
CA ALA A 686 -18.92 11.37 3.73
C ALA A 686 -19.79 10.08 3.68
N PRO A 687 -19.42 9.07 2.86
CA PRO A 687 -20.28 7.93 2.54
C PRO A 687 -20.33 6.86 3.64
N VAL A 688 -19.51 6.99 4.68
CA VAL A 688 -19.27 6.01 5.74
C VAL A 688 -19.35 6.63 7.13
N ASP A 689 -19.49 5.79 8.16
CA ASP A 689 -19.45 6.22 9.55
C ASP A 689 -18.04 6.07 10.15
N ILE A 690 -17.73 6.90 11.15
CA ILE A 690 -16.45 6.90 11.85
C ILE A 690 -16.08 5.54 12.46
N GLN A 691 -17.02 4.66 12.83
CA GLN A 691 -16.67 3.31 13.29
C GLN A 691 -16.04 2.42 12.21
N GLN A 692 -16.19 2.76 10.92
CA GLN A 692 -15.59 2.00 9.81
C GLN A 692 -14.11 2.33 9.60
N VAL A 693 -13.64 3.50 10.06
CA VAL A 693 -12.24 3.97 9.91
C VAL A 693 -11.49 4.10 11.23
N SER A 694 -12.18 4.46 12.31
CA SER A 694 -11.62 4.69 13.66
C SER A 694 -12.57 4.16 14.75
N PRO A 695 -12.68 2.82 14.90
CA PRO A 695 -13.61 2.18 15.84
C PRO A 695 -13.31 2.52 17.32
N GLY A 696 -14.35 2.55 18.15
CA GLY A 696 -14.26 2.83 19.59
C GLY A 696 -15.29 3.85 20.09
N THR A 697 -15.03 4.51 21.22
CA THR A 697 -15.84 5.62 21.76
C THR A 697 -15.04 6.69 22.48
N ALA A 698 -13.71 6.72 22.30
CA ALA A 698 -12.85 7.70 22.96
C ALA A 698 -12.78 8.99 22.13
N GLU A 699 -12.97 10.13 22.77
CA GLU A 699 -12.98 11.48 22.19
C GLU A 699 -12.06 12.32 23.09
N MET A 700 -11.37 13.32 22.55
CA MET A 700 -10.53 14.23 23.33
C MET A 700 -11.37 15.39 23.84
N THR A 701 -11.19 15.78 25.09
CA THR A 701 -11.69 17.07 25.56
C THR A 701 -10.85 18.21 25.00
N ASP A 702 -11.42 19.41 24.85
CA ASP A 702 -10.67 20.61 24.41
C ASP A 702 -9.43 20.85 25.27
N GLN A 703 -9.47 20.48 26.56
CA GLN A 703 -8.32 20.59 27.44
C GLN A 703 -7.22 19.61 27.06
N GLN A 704 -7.55 18.38 26.69
CA GLN A 704 -6.56 17.40 26.24
C GLN A 704 -5.94 17.76 24.87
N GLN A 705 -6.66 18.48 24.01
CA GLN A 705 -6.12 19.04 22.77
C GLN A 705 -5.09 20.13 23.08
N ARG A 706 -5.46 21.12 23.92
CA ARG A 706 -4.53 22.15 24.42
C ARG A 706 -3.34 21.57 25.20
N ASP A 707 -3.55 20.53 26.00
CA ASP A 707 -2.46 19.85 26.73
C ASP A 707 -1.49 19.16 25.75
N PHE A 708 -1.98 18.67 24.60
CA PHE A 708 -1.14 18.07 23.56
C PHE A 708 -0.33 19.14 22.80
N GLU A 709 -0.97 20.24 22.41
CA GLU A 709 -0.30 21.42 21.83
C GLU A 709 0.80 21.95 22.76
N ALA A 710 0.49 22.13 24.05
CA ALA A 710 1.43 22.60 25.06
C ALA A 710 2.60 21.63 25.29
N TRP A 711 2.35 20.32 25.23
CA TRP A 711 3.42 19.31 25.29
C TRP A 711 4.32 19.33 24.05
N ARG A 712 3.75 19.52 22.85
CA ARG A 712 4.53 19.69 21.62
C ARG A 712 5.40 20.94 21.71
N ALA A 713 4.83 22.08 22.12
CA ALA A 713 5.56 23.32 22.37
C ALA A 713 6.72 23.11 23.36
N SER A 714 6.46 22.53 24.53
CA SER A 714 7.50 22.20 25.51
C SER A 714 8.59 21.26 24.95
N TYR A 715 8.27 20.39 23.99
CA TYR A 715 9.28 19.55 23.33
C TYR A 715 10.11 20.36 22.32
N ARG A 716 9.54 21.36 21.64
CA ARG A 716 10.32 22.31 20.81
C ARG A 716 11.32 23.06 21.66
N ASP A 717 10.90 23.63 22.79
CA ASP A 717 11.76 24.37 23.73
C ASP A 717 12.95 23.50 24.22
N VAL A 718 12.70 22.21 24.50
CA VAL A 718 13.74 21.24 24.90
C VAL A 718 14.73 20.96 23.78
N LEU A 719 14.28 20.84 22.52
CA LEU A 719 15.16 20.63 21.37
C LEU A 719 15.96 21.88 21.02
N GLU A 720 15.35 23.07 21.11
CA GLU A 720 16.03 24.36 20.93
C GLU A 720 17.12 24.55 22.00
N THR A 721 16.80 24.35 23.28
CA THR A 721 17.77 24.42 24.38
C THR A 721 18.93 23.44 24.15
N TRP A 722 18.64 22.20 23.72
CA TRP A 722 19.67 21.22 23.41
C TRP A 722 20.56 21.61 22.22
N MET A 723 20.01 22.26 21.19
CA MET A 723 20.80 22.81 20.08
C MET A 723 21.70 23.97 20.54
N ASP A 724 21.18 24.88 21.37
CA ASP A 724 21.94 26.01 21.93
C ASP A 724 23.05 25.56 22.90
N ASP A 725 22.76 24.63 23.81
CA ASP A 725 23.73 24.07 24.76
C ASP A 725 24.91 23.38 24.05
N ASN A 726 24.71 22.91 22.80
CA ASN A 726 25.74 22.30 21.96
C ASN A 726 26.29 23.25 20.87
N GLY A 727 25.79 24.49 20.77
CA GLY A 727 26.26 25.51 19.84
C GLY A 727 26.09 25.16 18.35
N VAL A 728 24.97 24.52 17.98
CA VAL A 728 24.69 24.09 16.59
C VAL A 728 23.56 24.91 15.95
N ASP A 729 23.74 25.30 14.69
CA ASP A 729 22.72 25.98 13.88
C ASP A 729 21.64 25.01 13.38
N ALA A 730 22.03 23.76 13.08
CA ALA A 730 21.16 22.70 12.62
C ALA A 730 21.73 21.32 12.97
N VAL A 731 20.91 20.27 12.89
CA VAL A 731 21.26 18.90 13.25
C VAL A 731 21.00 17.95 12.09
N LEU A 732 22.00 17.14 11.74
CA LEU A 732 21.98 16.25 10.58
C LEU A 732 21.66 14.81 10.99
N TYR A 733 20.62 14.26 10.37
CA TYR A 733 20.22 12.86 10.45
C TYR A 733 20.31 12.20 9.06
N PRO A 734 20.53 10.89 8.96
CA PRO A 734 20.35 10.16 7.72
C PRO A 734 18.88 10.17 7.29
N GLU A 735 18.60 10.01 6.00
CA GLU A 735 17.32 9.44 5.58
C GLU A 735 17.29 7.93 5.89
N GLY A 736 18.31 7.17 5.49
CA GLY A 736 18.44 5.75 5.83
C GLY A 736 19.88 5.30 6.05
N LEU A 737 20.06 4.20 6.80
CA LEU A 737 21.37 3.66 7.21
C LEU A 737 21.78 2.37 6.48
N SER A 738 20.84 1.74 5.77
CA SER A 738 21.03 0.52 4.98
C SER A 738 20.34 0.67 3.61
N ASP A 739 20.30 -0.40 2.81
CA ASP A 739 19.46 -0.44 1.60
C ASP A 739 17.96 -0.46 1.94
N ILE A 740 17.14 -0.07 0.95
CA ILE A 740 15.68 -0.19 0.97
C ILE A 740 15.27 -1.62 0.59
N HIS A 741 14.37 -2.21 1.36
CA HIS A 741 13.92 -3.59 1.19
C HIS A 741 12.86 -3.80 0.12
N LEU A 742 12.66 -5.07 -0.22
CA LEU A 742 11.73 -5.53 -1.23
C LEU A 742 10.28 -5.29 -0.81
N ASN A 743 9.42 -5.06 -1.80
CA ASN A 743 7.99 -4.82 -1.60
C ASN A 743 7.21 -6.07 -1.19
N ASP A 744 7.79 -7.27 -1.34
CA ASP A 744 7.17 -8.53 -0.93
C ASP A 744 7.50 -8.95 0.51
N SER A 745 8.38 -8.21 1.20
CA SER A 745 8.68 -8.36 2.63
C SER A 745 7.51 -7.93 3.53
N THR A 746 7.48 -8.43 4.78
CA THR A 746 6.45 -8.09 5.78
C THR A 746 6.91 -7.22 6.94
N GLY A 747 8.20 -6.93 7.04
CA GLY A 747 8.79 -6.32 8.23
C GLY A 747 9.66 -5.11 7.93
N ASN A 748 9.80 -4.23 8.91
CA ASN A 748 10.78 -3.14 8.87
C ASN A 748 12.17 -3.76 8.76
N SER A 749 12.96 -3.39 7.75
CA SER A 749 14.32 -3.92 7.61
C SER A 749 15.36 -2.89 7.19
N PHE A 750 14.99 -1.62 6.94
CA PHE A 750 15.98 -0.56 6.73
C PHE A 750 16.35 0.19 8.01
N GLY A 751 17.66 0.41 8.21
CA GLY A 751 18.19 1.09 9.38
C GLY A 751 17.87 2.58 9.31
N ARG A 752 17.54 3.20 10.44
CA ARG A 752 17.21 4.64 10.54
C ARG A 752 17.37 5.15 11.97
N LEU A 753 17.69 6.43 12.10
CA LEU A 753 17.46 7.21 13.32
C LEU A 753 16.76 8.51 12.90
N ASP A 754 15.53 8.68 13.37
CA ASP A 754 14.68 9.79 12.92
C ASP A 754 14.97 11.09 13.68
N PRO A 755 14.85 12.26 13.03
CA PRO A 755 14.66 13.52 13.72
C PRO A 755 13.35 13.53 14.52
N GLN A 756 13.29 14.38 15.54
CA GLN A 756 12.19 14.45 16.50
C GLN A 756 11.04 15.36 16.01
N SER A 757 11.24 16.02 14.86
CA SER A 757 10.36 17.00 14.23
C SER A 757 8.89 16.62 14.16
N SER A 758 8.57 15.39 13.74
CA SER A 758 7.17 14.93 13.70
C SER A 758 6.50 14.96 15.08
N ALA A 759 7.23 14.62 16.15
CA ALA A 759 6.69 14.57 17.51
C ALA A 759 6.70 15.93 18.24
N SER A 760 7.68 16.80 17.96
CA SER A 760 7.83 18.11 18.62
C SER A 760 7.17 19.25 17.86
N GLY A 761 7.19 19.21 16.53
CA GLY A 761 6.74 20.29 15.67
C GLY A 761 7.83 21.21 15.12
N VAL A 762 9.12 20.88 15.28
CA VAL A 762 10.24 21.65 14.66
C VAL A 762 10.41 21.31 13.16
N PRO A 763 11.07 22.16 12.35
CA PRO A 763 11.21 21.91 10.92
C PRO A 763 12.34 20.91 10.62
N THR A 764 12.19 20.18 9.51
CA THR A 764 13.22 19.30 8.93
C THR A 764 13.17 19.41 7.41
N ALA A 765 14.27 19.91 6.84
CA ALA A 765 14.50 19.88 5.40
C ALA A 765 15.04 18.50 4.99
N ILE A 766 14.57 17.99 3.86
CA ILE A 766 14.81 16.63 3.35
C ILE A 766 15.37 16.76 1.95
N PHE A 767 16.52 16.14 1.67
CA PHE A 767 17.22 16.37 0.41
C PHE A 767 18.20 15.25 0.04
N PRO A 768 18.32 14.92 -1.26
CA PRO A 768 19.20 13.88 -1.74
C PRO A 768 20.67 14.31 -1.65
N ALA A 769 21.54 13.33 -1.41
CA ALA A 769 22.99 13.44 -1.28
C ALA A 769 23.72 12.39 -2.16
N GLY A 770 23.07 11.92 -3.22
CA GLY A 770 23.60 10.97 -4.20
C GLY A 770 22.99 9.59 -4.10
N MET A 771 23.84 8.57 -4.23
CA MET A 771 23.47 7.17 -4.31
C MET A 771 24.59 6.32 -3.67
N ASN A 772 24.24 5.22 -3.02
CA ASN A 772 25.21 4.26 -2.49
C ASN A 772 25.78 3.36 -3.60
N ALA A 773 26.72 2.47 -3.26
CA ALA A 773 27.32 1.52 -4.21
C ALA A 773 26.33 0.50 -4.80
N ASN A 774 25.15 0.35 -4.20
CA ASN A 774 24.13 -0.66 -4.54
C ASN A 774 22.98 -0.08 -5.39
N GLY A 775 23.12 1.16 -5.87
CA GLY A 775 22.09 1.84 -6.68
C GLY A 775 20.91 2.41 -5.88
N THR A 776 20.94 2.36 -4.54
CA THR A 776 19.91 2.95 -3.69
C THR A 776 20.25 4.44 -3.47
N PRO A 777 19.31 5.39 -3.72
CA PRO A 777 19.51 6.80 -3.37
C PRO A 777 19.88 6.97 -1.90
N ILE A 778 20.63 8.03 -1.58
CA ILE A 778 20.92 8.44 -0.20
C ILE A 778 20.66 9.93 -0.05
N GLY A 779 20.31 10.35 1.15
CA GLY A 779 20.04 11.76 1.47
C GLY A 779 20.00 12.02 2.96
N PHE A 780 19.68 13.27 3.29
CA PHE A 780 19.78 13.80 4.63
C PHE A 780 18.48 14.45 5.10
N GLN A 781 18.25 14.35 6.40
CA GLN A 781 17.26 15.10 7.14
C GLN A 781 17.99 16.14 8.00
N LEU A 782 17.83 17.42 7.68
CA LEU A 782 18.43 18.53 8.43
C LEU A 782 17.37 19.20 9.30
N GLN A 783 17.42 18.95 10.61
CA GLN A 783 16.51 19.50 11.61
C GLN A 783 17.01 20.86 12.11
N GLY A 784 16.12 21.84 12.22
CA GLY A 784 16.37 23.14 12.83
C GLY A 784 15.49 23.39 14.06
N LYS A 785 15.60 24.59 14.62
CA LYS A 785 14.67 25.14 15.61
C LYS A 785 13.37 25.59 14.95
N ALA A 786 12.33 25.83 15.75
CA ALA A 786 11.07 26.37 15.27
C ALA A 786 11.29 27.65 14.45
N PHE A 787 10.59 27.76 13.31
CA PHE A 787 10.62 28.89 12.38
C PHE A 787 11.95 29.14 11.64
N GLN A 788 12.94 28.24 11.75
CA GLN A 788 14.13 28.23 10.86
C GLN A 788 13.85 27.61 9.47
N ASP A 789 12.59 27.33 9.13
CA ASP A 789 12.15 26.63 7.91
C ASP A 789 12.86 27.11 6.62
N ALA A 790 12.89 28.43 6.37
CA ALA A 790 13.50 28.99 5.18
C ALA A 790 15.04 29.04 5.27
N GLU A 791 15.60 29.24 6.47
CA GLU A 791 17.05 29.18 6.70
C GLU A 791 17.60 27.77 6.41
N LEU A 792 16.88 26.72 6.84
CA LEU A 792 17.21 25.33 6.51
C LEU A 792 17.20 25.06 5.01
N LEU A 793 16.21 25.57 4.27
CA LEU A 793 16.20 25.43 2.80
C LEU A 793 17.35 26.23 2.15
N GLY A 794 17.76 27.35 2.73
CA GLY A 794 19.00 28.05 2.37
C GLY A 794 20.25 27.20 2.57
N PHE A 795 20.35 26.45 3.69
CA PHE A 795 21.45 25.51 3.93
C PHE A 795 21.47 24.37 2.91
N VAL A 796 20.29 23.80 2.58
CA VAL A 796 20.15 22.78 1.53
C VAL A 796 20.55 23.33 0.16
N TYR A 797 20.18 24.57 -0.16
CA TYR A 797 20.60 25.25 -1.38
C TYR A 797 22.12 25.41 -1.45
N ALA A 798 22.77 25.89 -0.37
CA ALA A 798 24.22 26.01 -0.33
C ALA A 798 24.93 24.65 -0.53
N PHE A 799 24.47 23.59 0.15
CA PHE A 799 24.97 22.22 -0.08
C PHE A 799 24.85 21.81 -1.55
N LYS A 800 23.66 22.01 -2.16
CA LYS A 800 23.39 21.72 -3.58
C LYS A 800 24.30 22.49 -4.53
N THR A 801 24.67 23.74 -4.22
CA THR A 801 25.60 24.52 -5.06
C THR A 801 27.02 23.98 -5.07
N VAL A 802 27.44 23.23 -4.04
CA VAL A 802 28.72 22.51 -4.02
C VAL A 802 28.60 21.16 -4.71
N ARG A 803 27.50 20.42 -4.47
CA ARG A 803 27.24 19.12 -5.09
C ARG A 803 25.76 18.90 -5.32
N GLU A 804 25.37 18.75 -6.58
CA GLU A 804 24.05 18.23 -6.94
C GLU A 804 23.94 16.79 -6.42
N GLY A 805 23.00 16.58 -5.50
CA GLY A 805 22.79 15.31 -4.81
C GLY A 805 21.68 14.48 -5.45
N ARG A 806 20.81 15.08 -6.26
CA ARG A 806 19.70 14.35 -6.89
C ARG A 806 20.20 13.37 -7.96
N VAL A 807 19.66 12.16 -7.92
CA VAL A 807 19.85 11.12 -8.94
C VAL A 807 18.54 10.83 -9.69
N LEU A 808 18.66 10.24 -10.89
CA LEU A 808 17.52 9.86 -11.73
C LEU A 808 17.47 8.33 -11.91
N PRO A 809 16.27 7.72 -11.94
CA PRO A 809 16.12 6.29 -12.20
C PRO A 809 16.44 5.94 -13.66
N SER A 810 17.14 4.82 -13.88
CA SER A 810 17.52 4.31 -15.21
C SER A 810 16.46 3.41 -15.86
N VAL A 811 15.66 2.71 -15.07
CA VAL A 811 14.68 1.69 -15.52
C VAL A 811 13.41 2.26 -16.18
N LEU A 812 13.30 3.59 -16.28
CA LEU A 812 12.14 4.34 -16.79
C LEU A 812 12.57 5.38 -17.85
N PRO A 813 13.16 4.94 -18.98
CA PRO A 813 13.81 5.83 -19.95
C PRO A 813 12.86 6.84 -20.61
N ALA A 814 13.41 7.74 -21.43
CA ALA A 814 12.61 8.61 -22.29
C ALA A 814 11.77 7.77 -23.27
N LEU A 815 10.54 8.20 -23.53
CA LEU A 815 9.68 7.57 -24.53
C LEU A 815 10.14 8.02 -25.93
N GLU A 816 10.09 7.10 -26.91
CA GLU A 816 10.32 7.44 -28.31
C GLU A 816 9.25 8.45 -28.78
N TYR A 817 9.68 9.55 -29.41
CA TYR A 817 8.75 10.52 -29.99
C TYR A 817 8.22 10.02 -31.34
N ASP A 818 6.90 10.04 -31.48
CA ASP A 818 6.21 9.70 -32.72
C ASP A 818 5.00 10.61 -32.90
N ALA A 819 5.04 11.44 -33.93
CA ALA A 819 4.02 12.45 -34.21
C ALA A 819 2.66 11.85 -34.63
N ASP A 820 2.68 10.63 -35.16
CA ASP A 820 1.50 9.92 -35.67
C ASP A 820 0.97 8.88 -34.66
N ALA A 821 1.63 8.72 -33.50
CA ALA A 821 1.16 7.85 -32.43
C ALA A 821 -0.21 8.32 -31.89
N ILE A 822 -1.04 7.36 -31.49
CA ILE A 822 -2.32 7.63 -30.83
C ILE A 822 -2.03 7.74 -29.33
N PRO A 823 -2.28 8.88 -28.67
CA PRO A 823 -2.02 9.01 -27.23
C PRO A 823 -2.89 8.03 -26.45
N HIS A 824 -2.26 7.20 -25.62
CA HIS A 824 -2.98 6.24 -24.79
C HIS A 824 -3.80 7.01 -23.72
N PRO A 825 -5.06 6.60 -23.47
CA PRO A 825 -5.84 7.12 -22.35
C PRO A 825 -5.23 6.63 -21.05
N VAL A 826 -5.17 7.50 -20.04
CA VAL A 826 -4.75 7.13 -18.69
C VAL A 826 -6.00 6.90 -17.86
N GLU A 827 -6.52 5.68 -17.91
CA GLU A 827 -7.64 5.29 -17.04
C GLU A 827 -7.20 5.34 -15.56
N PRO A 828 -8.11 5.63 -14.61
CA PRO A 828 -7.86 5.42 -13.18
C PRO A 828 -7.44 3.98 -12.89
N LEU A 829 -6.69 3.77 -11.80
CA LEU A 829 -6.52 2.42 -11.27
C LEU A 829 -7.89 1.94 -10.76
N GLU A 830 -8.34 0.79 -11.26
CA GLU A 830 -9.50 0.11 -10.68
C GLU A 830 -9.13 -0.46 -9.30
N PRO A 831 -10.02 -0.38 -8.29
CA PRO A 831 -9.76 -1.02 -7.02
C PRO A 831 -9.80 -2.54 -7.18
N ILE A 832 -8.81 -3.23 -6.62
CA ILE A 832 -8.78 -4.67 -6.52
C ILE A 832 -9.92 -5.09 -5.58
N VAL A 833 -10.92 -5.78 -6.12
CA VAL A 833 -12.07 -6.26 -5.35
C VAL A 833 -11.69 -7.57 -4.66
N PRO A 834 -11.96 -7.74 -3.34
CA PRO A 834 -11.69 -9.00 -2.65
C PRO A 834 -12.44 -10.16 -3.31
N THR A 835 -11.72 -11.08 -3.95
CA THR A 835 -12.28 -12.33 -4.48
C THR A 835 -12.50 -13.30 -3.32
N VAL A 836 -13.74 -13.42 -2.85
CA VAL A 836 -14.11 -14.56 -2.01
C VAL A 836 -14.02 -15.82 -2.90
N PRO A 837 -13.17 -16.81 -2.60
CA PRO A 837 -13.07 -18.02 -3.41
C PRO A 837 -14.44 -18.71 -3.40
N THR A 838 -15.05 -18.79 -4.59
CA THR A 838 -16.30 -19.53 -4.77
C THR A 838 -15.93 -21.00 -4.78
N PRO A 839 -16.42 -21.83 -3.84
CA PRO A 839 -15.99 -23.22 -3.75
C PRO A 839 -16.36 -23.97 -5.03
N THR A 840 -15.33 -24.42 -5.76
CA THR A 840 -15.50 -25.22 -6.98
C THR A 840 -16.38 -26.43 -6.70
N PRO A 841 -17.45 -26.67 -7.47
CA PRO A 841 -18.33 -27.81 -7.25
C PRO A 841 -17.55 -29.10 -7.47
N THR A 842 -17.33 -29.85 -6.39
CA THR A 842 -16.72 -31.19 -6.44
C THR A 842 -17.48 -32.06 -7.46
N PRO A 843 -16.80 -32.79 -8.37
CA PRO A 843 -17.48 -33.66 -9.31
C PRO A 843 -18.32 -34.70 -8.56
N THR A 844 -19.63 -34.70 -8.83
CA THR A 844 -20.61 -35.52 -8.12
C THR A 844 -20.36 -37.01 -8.37
N PRO A 845 -20.08 -37.83 -7.34
CA PRO A 845 -20.05 -39.28 -7.50
C PRO A 845 -21.45 -39.84 -7.78
N THR A 846 -21.52 -40.86 -8.65
CA THR A 846 -22.73 -41.53 -9.13
C THR A 846 -23.72 -41.88 -8.00
N PRO A 847 -25.04 -41.64 -8.16
CA PRO A 847 -25.98 -41.70 -7.05
C PRO A 847 -26.23 -43.12 -6.51
N THR A 848 -26.09 -43.26 -5.19
CA THR A 848 -26.59 -44.40 -4.39
C THR A 848 -27.70 -43.88 -3.47
N PRO A 849 -28.82 -44.61 -3.26
CA PRO A 849 -30.07 -43.98 -2.83
C PRO A 849 -30.08 -43.38 -1.42
N THR A 850 -30.68 -42.20 -1.33
CA THR A 850 -30.83 -41.35 -0.16
C THR A 850 -31.62 -41.99 1.00
N PRO A 851 -31.08 -42.04 2.23
CA PRO A 851 -31.90 -42.13 3.43
C PRO A 851 -32.55 -40.76 3.73
N THR A 852 -33.85 -40.78 4.03
CA THR A 852 -34.70 -39.60 4.24
C THR A 852 -34.10 -38.57 5.22
N PRO A 853 -34.01 -37.27 4.87
CA PRO A 853 -33.48 -36.25 5.78
C PRO A 853 -34.46 -35.97 6.93
N THR A 854 -33.93 -36.01 8.16
CA THR A 854 -34.58 -35.52 9.38
C THR A 854 -34.83 -34.00 9.25
N PRO A 855 -36.01 -33.46 9.68
CA PRO A 855 -36.34 -32.07 9.47
C PRO A 855 -35.43 -31.10 10.24
N THR A 856 -34.83 -30.17 9.50
CA THR A 856 -34.11 -28.98 10.01
C THR A 856 -35.04 -28.13 10.91
N PRO A 857 -34.56 -27.55 12.03
CA PRO A 857 -35.40 -26.74 12.92
C PRO A 857 -36.01 -25.53 12.22
N GLU A 858 -37.28 -25.24 12.52
CA GLU A 858 -38.06 -24.14 11.93
C GLU A 858 -37.32 -22.79 11.98
N SER A 859 -37.09 -22.18 10.82
CA SER A 859 -36.68 -20.79 10.73
C SER A 859 -37.81 -19.89 11.28
N VAL A 860 -37.51 -19.18 12.37
CA VAL A 860 -38.58 -18.61 13.22
C VAL A 860 -39.21 -17.35 12.60
N ARG A 861 -40.34 -17.55 11.94
CA ARG A 861 -41.13 -16.55 11.18
C ARG A 861 -41.65 -15.41 12.06
N ARG A 862 -40.99 -14.24 12.08
CA ARG A 862 -41.37 -13.09 12.94
C ARG A 862 -41.41 -11.74 12.21
N PRO A 863 -42.31 -10.82 12.62
CA PRO A 863 -42.26 -9.43 12.19
C PRO A 863 -41.09 -8.67 12.79
N THR A 864 -40.67 -7.59 12.13
CA THR A 864 -39.67 -6.62 12.61
C THR A 864 -40.13 -5.19 12.33
N VAL A 865 -39.51 -4.18 12.95
CA VAL A 865 -39.73 -2.77 12.61
C VAL A 865 -38.90 -2.40 11.38
N MET A 866 -39.48 -1.67 10.42
CA MET A 866 -38.83 -1.27 9.17
C MET A 866 -38.19 0.13 9.20
N SER A 867 -38.22 0.80 10.35
CA SER A 867 -37.50 2.05 10.58
C SER A 867 -37.26 2.22 12.07
N ASP A 868 -36.09 2.72 12.46
CA ASP A 868 -35.77 3.10 13.84
C ASP A 868 -36.42 4.43 14.23
N THR A 869 -37.15 5.10 13.34
CA THR A 869 -37.88 6.34 13.62
C THR A 869 -39.38 6.22 13.34
N ALA A 870 -40.18 7.00 14.08
CA ALA A 870 -41.62 7.10 13.84
C ALA A 870 -42.16 8.49 14.20
N THR A 871 -43.22 8.92 13.51
CA THR A 871 -43.87 10.21 13.78
C THR A 871 -45.11 10.03 14.66
N ALA A 872 -45.22 10.83 15.72
CA ALA A 872 -46.44 10.96 16.52
C ALA A 872 -47.35 12.07 15.98
N ARG A 873 -48.63 11.74 15.80
CA ARG A 873 -49.71 12.73 15.65
C ARG A 873 -50.22 13.12 17.03
N ILE A 874 -50.31 14.42 17.30
CA ILE A 874 -50.85 14.96 18.55
C ILE A 874 -52.09 15.78 18.23
N ARG A 875 -53.16 15.59 19.00
CA ARG A 875 -54.36 16.45 18.99
C ARG A 875 -54.64 16.89 20.42
N GLU A 876 -55.07 18.13 20.59
CA GLU A 876 -55.17 18.80 21.89
C GLU A 876 -55.94 17.97 22.93
N LYS A 877 -57.19 17.57 22.59
CA LYS A 877 -58.10 16.81 23.46
C LYS A 877 -58.07 15.28 23.28
N ARG A 878 -57.13 14.69 22.54
CA ARG A 878 -56.98 13.22 22.36
C ARG A 878 -55.59 12.71 22.80
N PRO A 879 -55.42 11.39 23.04
CA PRO A 879 -54.09 10.80 23.21
C PRO A 879 -53.17 11.12 22.01
N ALA A 880 -51.86 11.06 22.22
CA ALA A 880 -50.90 11.11 21.11
C ALA A 880 -50.74 9.71 20.52
N THR A 881 -50.61 9.59 19.20
CA THR A 881 -50.53 8.30 18.52
C THR A 881 -49.32 8.28 17.59
N ALA A 882 -48.41 7.32 17.79
CA ALA A 882 -47.29 7.05 16.89
C ALA A 882 -47.67 5.96 15.89
N VAL A 883 -47.20 6.05 14.65
CA VAL A 883 -47.41 4.99 13.64
C VAL A 883 -46.10 4.26 13.39
N LEU A 884 -46.06 2.98 13.75
CA LEU A 884 -44.96 2.07 13.47
C LEU A 884 -45.17 1.40 12.10
N ARG A 885 -44.09 1.17 11.35
CA ARG A 885 -44.10 0.35 10.13
C ARG A 885 -43.44 -0.99 10.43
N LEU A 886 -44.17 -2.08 10.24
CA LEU A 886 -43.73 -3.45 10.52
C LEU A 886 -43.66 -4.26 9.23
N GLY A 887 -42.59 -5.04 9.06
CA GLY A 887 -42.35 -5.96 7.96
C GLY A 887 -42.19 -7.40 8.47
N CYS A 888 -41.94 -8.35 7.58
CA CYS A 888 -41.60 -9.73 7.93
C CYS A 888 -40.10 -9.99 7.72
N ALA A 889 -39.43 -10.68 8.67
CA ALA A 889 -37.98 -10.91 8.59
C ALA A 889 -37.58 -12.11 7.71
N SER A 890 -38.50 -13.04 7.46
CA SER A 890 -38.31 -14.18 6.55
C SER A 890 -38.91 -13.86 5.18
N SER A 891 -38.19 -14.17 4.10
CA SER A 891 -38.71 -14.11 2.73
C SER A 891 -39.73 -15.24 2.47
N GLY A 892 -40.59 -15.05 1.46
CA GLY A 892 -41.52 -16.09 0.96
C GLY A 892 -42.89 -16.19 1.66
N GLU A 893 -42.98 -16.07 2.99
CA GLU A 893 -44.23 -16.35 3.74
C GLU A 893 -44.69 -15.27 4.73
N ALA A 894 -45.95 -15.36 5.17
CA ALA A 894 -46.58 -14.41 6.09
C ALA A 894 -46.33 -14.76 7.57
N CYS A 895 -45.76 -13.82 8.34
CA CYS A 895 -45.54 -14.00 9.79
C CYS A 895 -46.62 -13.33 10.65
N THR A 896 -46.88 -13.92 11.83
CA THR A 896 -47.81 -13.39 12.84
C THR A 896 -47.11 -13.36 14.20
N SER A 897 -47.25 -12.25 14.94
CA SER A 897 -46.67 -12.10 16.28
C SER A 897 -47.54 -11.20 17.14
N THR A 898 -47.54 -11.45 18.45
CA THR A 898 -47.94 -10.43 19.42
C THR A 898 -46.83 -9.39 19.49
N VAL A 899 -47.18 -8.11 19.44
CA VAL A 899 -46.27 -6.97 19.51
C VAL A 899 -46.59 -6.18 20.76
N GLN A 900 -45.66 -6.15 21.71
CA GLN A 900 -45.75 -5.31 22.90
C GLN A 900 -44.93 -4.04 22.68
N VAL A 901 -45.53 -2.89 22.97
CA VAL A 901 -44.83 -1.60 22.94
C VAL A 901 -44.56 -1.15 24.36
N LYS A 902 -43.30 -0.89 24.70
CA LYS A 902 -42.84 -0.53 26.03
C LYS A 902 -42.22 0.87 26.04
N ILE A 903 -42.43 1.61 27.13
CA ILE A 903 -41.73 2.88 27.41
C ILE A 903 -41.11 2.74 28.80
N ARG A 904 -39.77 2.83 28.89
CA ARG A 904 -39.01 2.62 30.14
C ARG A 904 -39.41 1.30 30.83
N GLY A 905 -39.39 0.20 30.07
CA GLY A 905 -39.75 -1.15 30.54
C GLY A 905 -41.25 -1.44 30.67
N LYS A 906 -42.11 -0.43 30.92
CA LYS A 906 -43.55 -0.63 31.09
C LYS A 906 -44.27 -0.77 29.75
N VAL A 907 -45.08 -1.81 29.58
CA VAL A 907 -45.97 -2.00 28.42
C VAL A 907 -47.01 -0.88 28.40
N VAL A 908 -47.14 -0.20 27.26
CA VAL A 908 -48.11 0.88 27.01
C VAL A 908 -49.16 0.50 25.96
N ASP A 909 -48.86 -0.50 25.12
CA ASP A 909 -49.77 -1.01 24.10
C ASP A 909 -49.41 -2.49 23.78
N THR A 910 -50.36 -3.29 23.32
CA THR A 910 -50.13 -4.68 22.90
C THR A 910 -51.12 -5.07 21.83
N THR A 911 -50.63 -5.56 20.69
CA THR A 911 -51.47 -5.90 19.54
C THR A 911 -50.92 -7.06 18.73
N THR A 912 -51.77 -7.90 18.17
CA THR A 912 -51.37 -9.03 17.34
C THR A 912 -51.32 -8.62 15.87
N VAL A 913 -50.14 -8.78 15.26
CA VAL A 913 -49.84 -8.31 13.91
C VAL A 913 -49.49 -9.49 13.02
N ARG A 914 -50.36 -9.77 12.04
CA ARG A 914 -50.02 -10.56 10.84
C ARG A 914 -49.57 -9.63 9.72
N VAL A 915 -48.42 -9.94 9.12
CA VAL A 915 -47.83 -9.26 7.96
C VAL A 915 -47.72 -10.29 6.83
N ARG A 916 -48.14 -9.94 5.60
CA ARG A 916 -48.00 -10.84 4.43
C ARG A 916 -46.54 -10.85 3.94
N ALA A 917 -46.14 -11.92 3.24
CA ALA A 917 -44.84 -11.99 2.57
C ALA A 917 -44.61 -10.73 1.71
N GLY A 918 -43.43 -10.12 1.82
CA GLY A 918 -43.06 -8.90 1.08
C GLY A 918 -43.88 -7.63 1.39
N ALA A 919 -44.86 -7.68 2.31
CA ALA A 919 -45.73 -6.55 2.60
C ALA A 919 -45.30 -5.78 3.85
N GLN A 920 -45.70 -4.51 3.93
CA GLN A 920 -45.59 -3.69 5.15
C GLN A 920 -46.96 -3.52 5.81
N LYS A 921 -46.98 -3.43 7.15
CA LYS A 921 -48.19 -3.12 7.92
C LYS A 921 -47.94 -1.96 8.88
N GLN A 922 -48.84 -0.97 8.85
CA GLN A 922 -48.81 0.14 9.80
C GLN A 922 -49.57 -0.23 11.07
N VAL A 923 -48.99 0.11 12.23
CA VAL A 923 -49.58 -0.10 13.55
C VAL A 923 -49.59 1.22 14.31
N ALA A 924 -50.78 1.68 14.68
CA ALA A 924 -50.99 2.89 15.44
C ALA A 924 -50.92 2.58 16.95
N VAL A 925 -49.99 3.21 17.65
CA VAL A 925 -49.70 2.98 19.07
C VAL A 925 -50.11 4.19 19.89
N THR A 926 -50.90 3.97 20.94
CA THR A 926 -51.33 5.07 21.83
C THR A 926 -50.28 5.39 22.89
N LEU A 927 -49.84 6.65 22.94
CA LEU A 927 -48.81 7.11 23.86
C LEU A 927 -49.42 7.68 25.16
N PRO A 928 -48.85 7.37 26.34
CA PRO A 928 -49.35 7.87 27.62
C PRO A 928 -49.19 9.39 27.75
N LYS A 929 -50.03 10.01 28.61
CA LYS A 929 -50.07 11.48 28.83
C LYS A 929 -48.68 12.10 29.08
N GLN A 930 -47.77 11.42 29.77
CA GLN A 930 -46.41 11.88 30.02
C GLN A 930 -45.54 11.92 28.75
N ALA A 931 -45.67 10.93 27.85
CA ALA A 931 -44.97 10.91 26.57
C ALA A 931 -45.49 12.04 25.65
N LYS A 932 -46.81 12.25 25.59
CA LYS A 932 -47.42 13.40 24.89
C LYS A 932 -46.86 14.74 25.39
N ARG A 933 -46.70 14.93 26.71
CA ARG A 933 -46.11 16.16 27.29
C ARG A 933 -44.64 16.36 26.91
N LYS A 934 -43.83 15.31 26.80
CA LYS A 934 -42.43 15.41 26.33
C LYS A 934 -42.36 15.80 24.86
N LEU A 935 -43.15 15.13 24.02
CA LEU A 935 -43.24 15.38 22.59
C LEU A 935 -43.71 16.80 22.27
N LEU A 936 -44.71 17.33 23.00
CA LEU A 936 -45.15 18.73 22.88
C LEU A 936 -44.06 19.76 23.24
N ARG A 937 -43.08 19.38 24.09
CA ARG A 937 -41.91 20.20 24.44
C ARG A 937 -40.71 19.97 23.50
N GLY A 938 -40.93 19.39 22.32
CA GLY A 938 -39.88 19.08 21.33
C GLY A 938 -38.95 17.92 21.71
N LYS A 939 -39.15 17.25 22.86
CA LYS A 939 -38.26 16.17 23.32
C LYS A 939 -38.66 14.82 22.70
N LYS A 940 -37.66 14.10 22.16
CA LYS A 940 -37.79 12.75 21.59
C LYS A 940 -38.28 11.75 22.65
N VAL A 941 -39.03 10.72 22.22
CA VAL A 941 -39.47 9.59 23.08
C VAL A 941 -39.07 8.28 22.43
N VAL A 942 -38.36 7.41 23.14
CA VAL A 942 -37.99 6.07 22.62
C VAL A 942 -39.03 5.04 23.04
N LEU A 943 -39.50 4.25 22.08
CA LEU A 943 -40.34 3.07 22.27
C LEU A 943 -39.47 1.81 22.12
N ALA A 944 -39.64 0.84 23.01
CA ALA A 944 -39.07 -0.50 22.86
C ALA A 944 -40.16 -1.45 22.37
N ILE A 945 -40.00 -2.01 21.18
CA ILE A 945 -40.98 -2.87 20.50
C ILE A 945 -40.54 -4.31 20.65
N THR A 946 -41.23 -5.09 21.50
CA THR A 946 -40.95 -6.52 21.72
C THR A 946 -41.89 -7.37 20.87
N PHE A 947 -41.34 -8.29 20.07
CA PHE A 947 -42.08 -9.27 19.27
C PHE A 947 -42.06 -10.64 19.94
N THR A 948 -43.24 -11.19 20.24
CA THR A 948 -43.41 -12.55 20.78
C THR A 948 -44.20 -13.40 19.77
N GLY A 949 -43.54 -14.37 19.15
CA GLY A 949 -44.16 -15.28 18.19
C GLY A 949 -45.20 -16.20 18.83
N THR A 950 -46.09 -16.78 18.03
CA THR A 950 -47.24 -17.59 18.47
C THR A 950 -46.90 -18.93 19.15
N GLY A 951 -45.62 -19.23 19.39
CA GLY A 951 -45.11 -20.35 20.19
C GLY A 951 -44.35 -19.96 21.48
N GLY A 952 -44.31 -18.68 21.86
CA GLY A 952 -43.95 -18.21 23.20
C GLY A 952 -42.46 -18.19 23.63
N THR A 953 -41.56 -18.97 23.04
CA THR A 953 -40.24 -19.28 23.65
C THR A 953 -39.08 -18.32 23.38
N GLN A 954 -39.21 -17.30 22.53
CA GLN A 954 -38.20 -16.23 22.43
C GLN A 954 -38.87 -14.89 22.05
N SER A 955 -38.26 -13.78 22.49
CA SER A 955 -38.72 -12.43 22.15
C SER A 955 -37.56 -11.53 21.72
N VAL A 956 -37.76 -10.73 20.68
CA VAL A 956 -36.76 -9.77 20.18
C VAL A 956 -37.29 -8.35 20.42
N THR A 957 -36.44 -7.46 20.92
CA THR A 957 -36.80 -6.05 21.19
C THR A 957 -36.04 -5.10 20.27
N ARG A 958 -36.73 -4.17 19.61
CA ARG A 958 -36.15 -3.11 18.77
C ARG A 958 -36.53 -1.73 19.29
N SER A 959 -35.61 -0.78 19.26
CA SER A 959 -35.85 0.60 19.71
C SER A 959 -36.32 1.49 18.55
N VAL A 960 -37.33 2.33 18.79
CA VAL A 960 -37.88 3.28 17.81
C VAL A 960 -37.95 4.68 18.43
N LYS A 961 -37.26 5.65 17.82
CA LYS A 961 -37.23 7.07 18.21
C LYS A 961 -38.47 7.78 17.65
N VAL A 962 -39.32 8.29 18.54
CA VAL A 962 -40.55 9.02 18.18
C VAL A 962 -40.34 10.53 18.26
N THR A 963 -40.71 11.22 17.18
CA THR A 963 -40.71 12.69 17.05
C THR A 963 -42.10 13.22 16.73
N VAL A 964 -42.30 14.54 16.86
CA VAL A 964 -43.50 15.23 16.39
C VAL A 964 -43.19 15.88 15.06
N ARG A 965 -43.99 15.59 14.03
CA ARG A 965 -44.06 16.45 12.85
C ARG A 965 -44.93 17.64 13.25
N ARG A 966 -44.30 18.83 13.35
CA ARG A 966 -45.02 20.10 13.49
C ARG A 966 -45.89 20.34 12.26
#